data_AF-A0A8T3TIG8-F1
#
_entry.id   AF-A0A8T3TIG8-F1
#
_cell.length_a   1.000
_cell.length_b   1.000
_cell.length_c   1.000
_cell.angle_alpha   90.00
_cell.angle_beta   90.00
_cell.angle_gamma   90.00
#
_symmetry.space_group_name_H-M   'P 1'
#
loop_
_entity.id
_entity.type
_entity.pdbx_description
1 polymer ?
#
loop_
_entity_poly.entity_id
_entity_poly.type
_entity_poly.pdbx_seq_one_letter_code
_entity_poly.pdbx_strand_id
1 'polypeptide(L)'
;NVYLGDRNGVRTPMQWSGDRNAGFSAANRQRLFLPIITDPEYHYESINVQAQQDNPHSLLWWMKRLIALRKQHPAFGRGSLEFLHPENRKVLAFVREFQGERILVVANLSRYVQYAELDLSAFAGQVPVEMFGHVEFPTIGERPFFVTLGPHAFYWFQLVTPATTAGGEAGPATLPSAGDLASLFQDDVRRRALLRSLPSYLRARRWFGAKTRRIREVRVSDRMTISGGDLDAALLILEILYNDGDPETYLLPLALASAEEAERVLEHSPHALVARVTDGAAGPVRVLYDACFDPHFDRAMLDVIGGRRRIRGRAGGALTGHATAAFRGLRGDASVGLDPSPSRAEQSNTSVLFGDRLIMKFYRRLEVGTNPDVEIGRVLTEREFPHGAPVAGWLVYAPARGESMAIGLLQGLVPNEGDVWEYSVDALGGFFETVITEAEPPPDAGATSAAALLRLAGEQPPERLRAAVGGYFEIARLLGQRTAEMHLALAAVTDDVAFTPEAFTALNRRSVYQGMRTQATGSMSLLRSRRASLPESVLPVVDRALAGEKAIQQRFRALLADRLDAMRIRIHGDYHAGQVLWTGRDVVIIDFEGEPGRPLSERRHKRSPLRDVAGMLRSFHYAAYAALMGTPAGVLVRPEDVPTLEPWARSWYTWVSAAFLSAYLEAAQGSALLPSDPLQLATLLDALLLQKALYEVSYELNSRPDWVSIPLRGVLELVGEDAGRTSA
;
A
#
# COMPACT_ATOMS: atom_id res chain seq x y z
N ASN A 1 -30.16 13.71 -40.49
CA ASN A 1 -30.00 14.99 -41.22
C ASN A 1 -28.74 15.09 -42.09
N VAL A 2 -28.03 13.98 -42.36
CA VAL A 2 -26.84 13.97 -43.25
C VAL A 2 -27.16 14.27 -44.72
N TYR A 3 -28.44 14.22 -45.10
CA TYR A 3 -28.96 14.59 -46.41
C TYR A 3 -29.14 16.10 -46.61
N LEU A 4 -28.95 16.92 -45.56
CA LEU A 4 -28.93 18.37 -45.70
C LEU A 4 -27.64 18.78 -46.42
N GLY A 5 -27.76 19.35 -47.63
CA GLY A 5 -26.62 19.74 -48.44
C GLY A 5 -25.69 20.77 -47.76
N ASP A 6 -24.44 20.83 -48.23
CA ASP A 6 -23.36 21.65 -47.68
C ASP A 6 -23.10 21.36 -46.18
N ARG A 7 -22.63 22.34 -45.40
CA ARG A 7 -22.34 22.21 -43.96
C ARG A 7 -23.59 22.19 -43.08
N ASN A 8 -24.80 22.17 -43.65
CA ASN A 8 -26.04 22.25 -42.86
C ASN A 8 -26.32 20.96 -42.09
N GLY A 9 -25.87 19.81 -42.58
CA GLY A 9 -26.01 18.52 -41.88
C GLY A 9 -25.30 18.46 -40.52
N VAL A 10 -24.27 19.29 -40.29
CA VAL A 10 -23.52 19.39 -39.01
C VAL A 10 -23.88 20.65 -38.20
N ARG A 11 -24.85 21.45 -38.68
CA ARG A 11 -25.31 22.69 -38.04
C ARG A 11 -26.75 22.60 -37.53
N THR A 12 -27.35 21.41 -37.59
CA THR A 12 -28.68 21.18 -37.03
C THR A 12 -28.68 21.49 -35.53
N PRO A 13 -29.80 21.94 -34.96
CA PRO A 13 -29.90 22.24 -33.54
C PRO A 13 -29.39 21.08 -32.67
N MET A 14 -28.62 21.40 -31.63
CA MET A 14 -28.16 20.42 -30.65
C MET A 14 -29.36 19.82 -29.90
N GLN A 15 -29.32 18.51 -29.67
CA GLN A 15 -30.35 17.79 -28.94
C GLN A 15 -30.10 17.93 -27.43
N TRP A 16 -30.64 18.97 -26.79
CA TRP A 16 -30.40 19.24 -25.37
C TRP A 16 -31.20 18.32 -24.44
N SER A 17 -32.48 18.13 -24.71
CA SER A 17 -33.38 17.27 -23.93
C SER A 17 -34.39 16.54 -24.83
N GLY A 18 -35.21 15.67 -24.23
CA GLY A 18 -36.36 15.05 -24.90
C GLY A 18 -37.56 16.00 -25.12
N ASP A 19 -37.46 17.26 -24.71
CA ASP A 19 -38.56 18.22 -24.82
C ASP A 19 -38.79 18.70 -26.25
N ARG A 20 -39.83 19.53 -26.44
CA ARG A 20 -40.18 20.13 -27.73
C ARG A 20 -38.95 20.74 -28.42
N ASN A 21 -38.77 20.37 -29.68
CA ASN A 21 -37.62 20.75 -30.51
C ASN A 21 -36.26 20.43 -29.86
N ALA A 22 -36.18 19.30 -29.16
CA ALA A 22 -34.99 18.82 -28.48
C ALA A 22 -34.45 19.78 -27.41
N GLY A 23 -35.32 20.56 -26.77
CA GLY A 23 -34.94 21.58 -25.78
C GLY A 23 -34.29 22.85 -26.36
N PHE A 24 -34.09 22.94 -27.68
CA PHE A 24 -33.42 24.08 -28.31
C PHE A 24 -34.33 25.31 -28.48
N SER A 25 -35.63 25.12 -28.69
CA SER A 25 -36.55 26.22 -28.98
C SER A 25 -38.01 25.92 -28.62
N ALA A 26 -38.72 26.94 -28.15
CA ALA A 26 -40.16 26.92 -27.96
C ALA A 26 -40.98 27.28 -29.23
N ALA A 27 -40.34 27.52 -30.38
CA ALA A 27 -41.07 27.85 -31.60
C ALA A 27 -41.89 26.67 -32.14
N ASN A 28 -42.88 26.94 -32.99
CA ASN A 28 -43.48 25.88 -33.80
C ASN A 28 -42.38 25.24 -34.68
N ARG A 29 -42.33 23.90 -34.75
CA ARG A 29 -41.32 23.14 -35.48
C ARG A 29 -41.14 23.58 -36.94
N GLN A 30 -42.21 24.01 -37.61
CA GLN A 30 -42.17 24.51 -39.00
C GLN A 30 -41.43 25.85 -39.15
N ARG A 31 -41.20 26.57 -38.05
CA ARG A 31 -40.46 27.84 -38.04
C ARG A 31 -38.98 27.68 -37.71
N LEU A 32 -38.50 26.46 -37.48
CA LEU A 32 -37.09 26.21 -37.25
C LEU A 32 -36.30 26.41 -38.55
N PHE A 33 -35.22 27.18 -38.47
CA PHE A 33 -34.33 27.43 -39.61
C PHE A 33 -33.69 26.14 -40.14
N LEU A 34 -33.39 25.18 -39.25
CA LEU A 34 -32.91 23.85 -39.58
C LEU A 34 -33.71 22.79 -38.81
N PRO A 35 -33.95 21.62 -39.40
CA PRO A 35 -34.71 20.56 -38.74
C PRO A 35 -33.91 19.93 -37.60
N ILE A 36 -34.62 19.50 -36.56
CA ILE A 36 -34.12 18.59 -35.52
C ILE A 36 -34.01 17.16 -36.08
N ILE A 37 -33.19 16.32 -35.46
CA ILE A 37 -33.02 14.92 -35.87
C ILE A 37 -34.18 14.10 -35.30
N THR A 38 -35.04 13.57 -36.16
CA THR A 38 -36.14 12.66 -35.79
C THR A 38 -36.04 11.31 -36.49
N ASP A 39 -34.83 10.94 -36.88
CA ASP A 39 -34.55 9.57 -37.29
C ASP A 39 -34.76 8.62 -36.11
N PRO A 40 -35.43 7.47 -36.27
CA PRO A 40 -35.69 6.56 -35.16
C PRO A 40 -34.43 6.09 -34.41
N GLU A 41 -33.29 5.92 -35.10
CA GLU A 41 -32.04 5.46 -34.49
C GLU A 41 -31.37 6.57 -33.66
N TYR A 42 -31.47 7.82 -34.11
CA TYR A 42 -30.82 8.99 -33.49
C TYR A 42 -31.82 10.03 -32.96
N HIS A 43 -33.01 9.59 -32.56
CA HIS A 43 -34.10 10.48 -32.18
C HIS A 43 -33.72 11.30 -30.95
N TYR A 44 -34.07 12.60 -30.94
CA TYR A 44 -33.68 13.50 -29.84
C TYR A 44 -34.29 13.13 -28.49
N GLU A 45 -35.36 12.33 -28.45
CA GLU A 45 -35.93 11.84 -27.19
C GLU A 45 -35.06 10.75 -26.54
N SER A 46 -34.32 9.98 -27.35
CA SER A 46 -33.46 8.89 -26.87
C SER A 46 -31.99 9.31 -26.78
N ILE A 47 -31.50 10.10 -27.74
CA ILE A 47 -30.13 10.60 -27.78
C ILE A 47 -30.17 12.12 -27.62
N ASN A 48 -29.90 12.60 -26.41
CA ASN A 48 -29.79 14.02 -26.10
C ASN A 48 -28.78 14.25 -24.98
N VAL A 49 -28.40 15.51 -24.77
CA VAL A 49 -27.41 15.90 -23.77
C VAL A 49 -27.85 15.49 -22.37
N GLN A 50 -29.11 15.71 -21.99
CA GLN A 50 -29.64 15.33 -20.67
C GLN A 50 -29.51 13.81 -20.43
N ALA A 51 -30.05 12.98 -21.32
CA ALA A 51 -29.98 11.53 -21.23
C ALA A 51 -28.54 10.99 -21.22
N GLN A 52 -27.61 11.66 -21.93
CA GLN A 52 -26.19 11.31 -21.89
C GLN A 52 -25.49 11.82 -20.62
N GLN A 53 -25.91 12.94 -20.04
CA GLN A 53 -25.39 13.44 -18.77
C GLN A 53 -25.76 12.50 -17.62
N ASP A 54 -26.95 11.91 -17.66
CA ASP A 54 -27.48 11.00 -16.63
C ASP A 54 -26.93 9.56 -16.74
N ASN A 55 -26.06 9.28 -17.72
CA ASN A 55 -25.49 7.94 -17.95
C ASN A 55 -23.94 8.00 -18.00
N PRO A 56 -23.21 7.53 -16.97
CA PRO A 56 -21.74 7.52 -16.93
C PRO A 56 -21.06 6.76 -18.09
N HIS A 57 -21.76 5.80 -18.69
CA HIS A 57 -21.27 5.01 -19.83
C HIS A 57 -21.62 5.63 -21.19
N SER A 58 -22.20 6.84 -21.21
CA SER A 58 -22.54 7.53 -22.45
C SER A 58 -21.30 8.00 -23.22
N LEU A 59 -21.50 8.27 -24.51
CA LEU A 59 -20.48 8.89 -25.35
C LEU A 59 -20.02 10.24 -24.78
N LEU A 60 -20.92 11.03 -24.19
CA LEU A 60 -20.57 12.29 -23.55
C LEU A 60 -19.55 12.09 -22.42
N TRP A 61 -19.81 11.15 -21.50
CA TRP A 61 -18.89 10.86 -20.40
C TRP A 61 -17.59 10.21 -20.87
N TRP A 62 -17.66 9.35 -21.90
CA TRP A 62 -16.48 8.82 -22.57
C TRP A 62 -15.60 9.94 -23.14
N MET A 63 -16.20 10.90 -23.87
CA MET A 63 -15.48 12.05 -24.41
C MET A 63 -14.92 12.97 -23.32
N LYS A 64 -15.67 13.19 -22.23
CA LYS A 64 -15.18 13.95 -21.06
C LYS A 64 -13.94 13.27 -20.44
N ARG A 65 -13.97 11.95 -20.22
CA ARG A 65 -12.85 11.16 -19.70
C ARG A 65 -11.61 11.27 -20.61
N LEU A 66 -11.79 11.11 -21.93
CA LEU A 66 -10.70 11.29 -22.89
C LEU A 66 -10.09 12.70 -22.86
N ILE A 67 -10.93 13.74 -22.76
CA ILE A 67 -10.46 15.14 -22.68
C ILE A 67 -9.71 15.39 -21.38
N ALA A 68 -10.18 14.84 -20.25
CA ALA A 68 -9.53 14.96 -18.95
C ALA A 68 -8.14 14.33 -18.95
N LEU A 69 -8.05 13.09 -19.41
CA LEU A 69 -6.77 12.38 -19.55
C LEU A 69 -5.83 13.14 -20.49
N ARG A 70 -6.33 13.62 -21.64
CA ARG A 70 -5.54 14.45 -22.55
C ARG A 70 -5.04 15.76 -21.91
N LYS A 71 -5.80 16.37 -20.99
CA LYS A 71 -5.38 17.60 -20.28
C LYS A 71 -4.31 17.31 -19.24
N GLN A 72 -4.37 16.16 -18.57
CA GLN A 72 -3.39 15.73 -17.57
C GLN A 72 -2.02 15.42 -18.17
N HIS A 73 -1.99 15.04 -19.46
CA HIS A 73 -0.77 14.61 -20.16
C HIS A 73 -0.42 15.55 -21.32
N PRO A 74 0.42 16.58 -21.09
CA PRO A 74 0.82 17.55 -22.11
C PRO A 74 1.43 16.91 -23.36
N ALA A 75 2.02 15.71 -23.26
CA ALA A 75 2.53 14.97 -24.41
C ALA A 75 1.48 14.73 -25.51
N PHE A 76 0.17 14.66 -25.20
CA PHE A 76 -0.90 14.58 -26.22
C PHE A 76 -1.18 15.90 -26.96
N GLY A 77 -0.78 17.05 -26.42
CA GLY A 77 -0.96 18.35 -27.06
C GLY A 77 0.31 18.87 -27.71
N ARG A 78 1.43 18.77 -27.00
CA ARG A 78 2.70 19.45 -27.32
C ARG A 78 3.86 18.52 -27.65
N GLY A 79 3.68 17.21 -27.49
CA GLY A 79 4.76 16.25 -27.75
C GLY A 79 5.11 16.07 -29.22
N SER A 80 6.28 15.48 -29.45
CA SER A 80 6.66 14.92 -30.74
C SER A 80 5.69 13.80 -31.17
N LEU A 81 5.78 13.36 -32.41
CA LEU A 81 4.99 12.24 -32.92
C LEU A 81 5.90 11.36 -33.78
N GLU A 82 6.11 10.13 -33.35
CA GLU A 82 6.91 9.13 -34.05
C GLU A 82 6.04 7.91 -34.34
N PHE A 83 5.88 7.56 -35.62
CA PHE A 83 5.08 6.39 -35.99
C PHE A 83 5.88 5.10 -35.84
N LEU A 84 5.24 4.09 -35.27
CA LEU A 84 5.72 2.72 -35.31
C LEU A 84 5.08 2.03 -36.52
N HIS A 85 5.83 1.11 -37.13
CA HIS A 85 5.43 0.44 -38.37
C HIS A 85 5.27 -1.07 -38.18
N PRO A 86 4.24 -1.53 -37.44
CA PRO A 86 3.97 -2.96 -37.33
C PRO A 86 3.59 -3.55 -38.69
N GLU A 87 3.90 -4.83 -38.90
CA GLU A 87 3.51 -5.54 -40.13
C GLU A 87 1.99 -5.53 -40.34
N ASN A 88 1.21 -5.58 -39.24
CA ASN A 88 -0.23 -5.47 -39.30
C ASN A 88 -0.69 -4.03 -39.58
N ARG A 89 -0.91 -3.72 -40.85
CA ARG A 89 -1.39 -2.42 -41.34
C ARG A 89 -2.76 -1.99 -40.82
N LYS A 90 -3.52 -2.88 -40.17
CA LYS A 90 -4.80 -2.53 -39.51
C LYS A 90 -4.59 -1.92 -38.13
N VAL A 91 -3.39 -2.00 -37.58
CA VAL A 91 -3.01 -1.40 -36.30
C VAL A 91 -2.18 -0.16 -36.57
N LEU A 92 -2.65 0.98 -36.06
CA LEU A 92 -1.91 2.23 -36.05
C LEU A 92 -1.19 2.36 -34.71
N ALA A 93 0.13 2.47 -34.71
CA ALA A 93 0.90 2.65 -33.50
C ALA A 93 1.85 3.85 -33.63
N PHE A 94 2.00 4.64 -32.56
CA PHE A 94 2.92 5.77 -32.53
C PHE A 94 3.27 6.16 -31.09
N VAL A 95 4.42 6.82 -30.91
CA VAL A 95 4.87 7.37 -29.64
C VAL A 95 4.81 8.90 -29.68
N ARG A 96 4.39 9.50 -28.56
CA ARG A 96 4.51 10.94 -28.32
C ARG A 96 5.45 11.19 -27.15
N GLU A 97 6.35 12.15 -27.28
CA GLU A 97 7.29 12.52 -26.23
C GLU A 97 7.26 14.03 -25.96
N PHE A 98 7.16 14.42 -24.69
CA PHE A 98 7.25 15.81 -24.25
C PHE A 98 7.88 15.90 -22.87
N GLN A 99 9.00 16.62 -22.73
CA GLN A 99 9.67 16.87 -21.43
C GLN A 99 9.92 15.58 -20.60
N GLY A 100 10.28 14.48 -21.26
CA GLY A 100 10.55 13.18 -20.61
C GLY A 100 9.31 12.31 -20.37
N GLU A 101 8.10 12.85 -20.54
CA GLU A 101 6.87 12.05 -20.59
C GLU A 101 6.75 11.38 -21.97
N ARG A 102 6.52 10.06 -21.98
CA ARG A 102 6.37 9.24 -23.19
C ARG A 102 5.05 8.50 -23.17
N ILE A 103 4.32 8.60 -24.28
CA ILE A 103 3.03 7.96 -24.46
C ILE A 103 3.05 7.12 -25.73
N LEU A 104 2.86 5.81 -25.59
CA LEU A 104 2.66 4.89 -26.69
C LEU A 104 1.15 4.74 -26.96
N VAL A 105 0.73 5.03 -28.18
CA VAL A 105 -0.64 4.83 -28.66
C VAL A 105 -0.67 3.66 -29.62
N VAL A 106 -1.60 2.73 -29.41
CA VAL A 106 -1.85 1.57 -30.27
C VAL A 106 -3.33 1.47 -30.55
N ALA A 107 -3.75 1.59 -31.81
CA ALA A 107 -5.17 1.63 -32.18
C ALA A 107 -5.49 0.60 -33.26
N ASN A 108 -6.49 -0.23 -33.02
CA ASN A 108 -7.05 -1.12 -34.02
C ASN A 108 -8.04 -0.37 -34.90
N LEU A 109 -7.73 -0.21 -36.18
CA LEU A 109 -8.62 0.44 -37.16
C LEU A 109 -9.64 -0.54 -37.78
N SER A 110 -9.56 -1.83 -37.41
CA SER A 110 -10.45 -2.88 -37.90
C SER A 110 -11.64 -3.12 -36.98
N ARG A 111 -12.77 -3.52 -37.58
CA ARG A 111 -13.96 -4.04 -36.89
C ARG A 111 -13.79 -5.48 -36.35
N TYR A 112 -12.61 -6.06 -36.51
CA TYR A 112 -12.27 -7.40 -36.03
C TYR A 112 -11.12 -7.33 -35.04
N VAL A 113 -11.02 -8.32 -34.14
CA VAL A 113 -9.85 -8.48 -33.26
C VAL A 113 -8.58 -8.52 -34.10
N GLN A 114 -7.56 -7.77 -33.68
CA GLN A 114 -6.24 -7.75 -34.30
C GLN A 114 -5.17 -8.00 -33.25
N TYR A 115 -4.02 -8.54 -33.67
CA TYR A 115 -2.80 -8.52 -32.89
C TYR A 115 -1.72 -7.74 -33.65
N ALA A 116 -0.74 -7.22 -32.93
CA ALA A 116 0.45 -6.59 -33.50
C ALA A 116 1.69 -6.90 -32.65
N GLU A 117 2.83 -7.03 -33.31
CA GLU A 117 4.14 -7.03 -32.70
C GLU A 117 4.76 -5.66 -32.95
N LEU A 118 5.14 -4.96 -31.88
CA LEU A 118 5.68 -3.60 -31.93
C LEU A 118 7.17 -3.64 -31.63
N ASP A 119 8.01 -3.11 -32.51
CA ASP A 119 9.41 -2.87 -32.18
C ASP A 119 9.48 -1.68 -31.21
N LEU A 120 9.69 -2.01 -29.93
CA LEU A 120 9.86 -1.05 -28.85
C LEU A 120 11.27 -1.13 -28.24
N SER A 121 12.24 -1.72 -28.96
CA SER A 121 13.60 -1.93 -28.46
C SER A 121 14.28 -0.65 -27.94
N ALA A 122 13.96 0.51 -28.52
CA ALA A 122 14.40 1.83 -28.05
C ALA A 122 13.93 2.20 -26.62
N PHE A 123 12.91 1.50 -26.11
CA PHE A 123 12.29 1.68 -24.81
C PHE A 123 12.51 0.48 -23.89
N ALA A 124 13.49 -0.39 -24.19
CA ALA A 124 13.81 -1.55 -23.37
C ALA A 124 14.05 -1.17 -21.89
N GLY A 125 13.50 -1.99 -20.99
CA GLY A 125 13.51 -1.76 -19.54
C GLY A 125 12.41 -0.82 -19.02
N GLN A 126 11.62 -0.18 -19.90
CA GLN A 126 10.43 0.58 -19.50
C GLN A 126 9.20 -0.34 -19.40
N VAL A 127 8.26 0.02 -18.54
CA VAL A 127 6.99 -0.68 -18.33
C VAL A 127 5.88 0.16 -18.98
N PRO A 128 5.12 -0.39 -19.94
CA PRO A 128 3.92 0.28 -20.45
C PRO A 128 2.82 0.20 -19.40
N VAL A 129 2.24 1.34 -19.02
CA VAL A 129 1.14 1.42 -18.07
C VAL A 129 -0.08 2.00 -18.77
N GLU A 130 -1.15 1.23 -18.85
CA GLU A 130 -2.38 1.60 -19.56
C GLU A 130 -3.03 2.82 -18.88
N MET A 131 -3.32 3.89 -19.60
CA MET A 131 -3.58 5.20 -18.98
C MET A 131 -5.01 5.39 -18.44
N PHE A 132 -5.93 4.46 -18.67
CA PHE A 132 -7.31 4.57 -18.21
C PHE A 132 -7.51 3.81 -16.89
N GLY A 133 -7.01 2.58 -16.81
CA GLY A 133 -7.05 1.71 -15.63
C GLY A 133 -5.70 1.55 -14.93
N HIS A 134 -4.63 2.16 -15.42
CA HIS A 134 -3.29 2.13 -14.84
C HIS A 134 -2.71 0.72 -14.64
N VAL A 135 -3.14 -0.20 -15.49
CA VAL A 135 -2.66 -1.57 -15.50
C VAL A 135 -1.26 -1.62 -16.08
N GLU A 136 -0.31 -2.16 -15.31
CA GLU A 136 1.05 -2.43 -15.80
C GLU A 136 1.05 -3.62 -16.77
N PHE A 137 1.63 -3.42 -17.95
CA PHE A 137 1.89 -4.47 -18.91
C PHE A 137 3.32 -5.01 -18.71
N PRO A 138 3.66 -6.18 -19.30
CA PRO A 138 5.01 -6.72 -19.21
C PRO A 138 6.09 -5.69 -19.60
N THR A 139 7.24 -5.73 -18.92
CA THR A 139 8.38 -4.86 -19.24
C THR A 139 8.82 -5.04 -20.69
N ILE A 140 9.12 -3.94 -21.36
CA ILE A 140 9.64 -3.96 -22.73
C ILE A 140 11.04 -4.59 -22.72
N GLY A 141 11.21 -5.69 -23.45
CA GLY A 141 12.50 -6.34 -23.67
C GLY A 141 13.10 -6.01 -25.03
N GLU A 142 14.10 -6.78 -25.46
CA GLU A 142 14.72 -6.65 -26.78
C GLU A 142 13.88 -7.30 -27.91
N ARG A 143 12.90 -8.14 -27.55
CA ARG A 143 11.98 -8.78 -28.51
C ARG A 143 10.77 -7.87 -28.79
N PRO A 144 10.17 -7.95 -30.00
CA PRO A 144 8.96 -7.21 -30.32
C PRO A 144 7.86 -7.40 -29.27
N PHE A 145 7.22 -6.31 -28.89
CA PHE A 145 6.19 -6.26 -27.88
C PHE A 145 4.85 -6.71 -28.48
N PHE A 146 4.34 -7.86 -28.03
CA PHE A 146 3.10 -8.44 -28.53
C PHE A 146 1.87 -7.85 -27.84
N VAL A 147 0.88 -7.42 -28.61
CA VAL A 147 -0.39 -6.88 -28.10
C VAL A 147 -1.58 -7.37 -28.91
N THR A 148 -2.69 -7.66 -28.24
CA THR A 148 -3.99 -7.99 -28.86
C THR A 148 -5.01 -6.91 -28.55
N LEU A 149 -5.79 -6.49 -29.56
CA LEU A 149 -6.81 -5.45 -29.43
C LEU A 149 -8.15 -5.95 -29.96
N GLY A 150 -9.22 -5.67 -29.20
CA GLY A 150 -10.60 -5.87 -29.66
C GLY A 150 -10.97 -4.99 -30.87
N PRO A 151 -12.13 -5.22 -31.51
CA PRO A 151 -12.63 -4.37 -32.59
C PRO A 151 -12.63 -2.89 -32.23
N HIS A 152 -12.01 -2.04 -33.05
CA HIS A 152 -11.92 -0.59 -32.80
C HIS A 152 -11.34 -0.15 -31.44
N ALA A 153 -10.73 -1.10 -30.70
CA ALA A 153 -10.10 -0.81 -29.42
C ALA A 153 -8.77 -0.09 -29.63
N PHE A 154 -8.36 0.65 -28.63
CA PHE A 154 -7.06 1.29 -28.58
C PHE A 154 -6.50 1.23 -27.17
N TYR A 155 -5.19 1.32 -27.07
CA TYR A 155 -4.46 1.51 -25.82
C TYR A 155 -3.67 2.81 -25.88
N TRP A 156 -3.72 3.55 -24.78
CA TRP A 156 -2.77 4.61 -24.49
C TRP A 156 -1.92 4.12 -23.32
N PHE A 157 -0.63 3.99 -23.53
CA PHE A 157 0.32 3.57 -22.51
C PHE A 157 1.22 4.73 -22.14
N GLN A 158 1.36 5.02 -20.86
CA GLN A 158 2.48 5.80 -20.37
C GLN A 158 3.68 4.85 -20.24
N LEU A 159 4.80 5.20 -20.87
CA LEU A 159 6.04 4.43 -20.72
C LEU A 159 6.77 4.96 -19.49
N VAL A 160 6.74 4.19 -18.41
CA VAL A 160 7.44 4.53 -17.17
C VAL A 160 8.74 3.73 -17.07
N THR A 161 9.82 4.43 -16.77
CA THR A 161 11.03 3.77 -16.29
C THR A 161 10.75 3.32 -14.86
N PRO A 162 10.86 2.03 -14.52
CA PRO A 162 10.76 1.57 -13.14
C PRO A 162 11.68 2.44 -12.29
N ALA A 163 11.18 2.93 -11.16
CA ALA A 163 11.98 3.74 -10.27
C ALA A 163 13.16 2.93 -9.73
N THR A 164 14.28 2.94 -10.46
CA THR A 164 15.60 2.85 -9.85
C THR A 164 15.65 4.03 -8.91
N THR A 165 15.69 3.75 -7.61
CA THR A 165 16.00 4.73 -6.58
C THR A 165 17.21 5.53 -7.04
N ALA A 166 16.95 6.74 -7.57
CA ALA A 166 17.94 7.62 -8.14
C ALA A 166 18.72 8.28 -7.00
N GLY A 167 19.59 7.51 -6.38
CA GLY A 167 20.80 8.00 -5.74
C GLY A 167 21.93 7.77 -6.72
N GLY A 168 22.48 8.84 -7.30
CA GLY A 168 23.72 8.73 -8.05
C GLY A 168 24.83 8.27 -7.12
N GLU A 169 25.25 7.01 -7.21
CA GLU A 169 26.46 6.49 -6.58
C GLU A 169 27.16 5.49 -7.52
N ALA A 170 28.48 5.42 -7.39
CA ALA A 170 29.39 4.62 -8.20
C ALA A 170 28.92 3.17 -8.37
N GLY A 171 29.23 2.57 -9.52
CA GLY A 171 28.95 1.16 -9.81
C GLY A 171 29.45 0.21 -8.71
N PRO A 172 28.96 -1.05 -8.72
CA PRO A 172 29.24 -2.04 -7.69
C PRO A 172 30.74 -2.15 -7.40
N ALA A 173 31.11 -2.12 -6.12
CA ALA A 173 32.50 -2.14 -5.71
C ALA A 173 33.22 -3.40 -6.23
N THR A 174 34.51 -3.28 -6.54
CA THR A 174 35.35 -4.41 -6.92
C THR A 174 36.25 -4.80 -5.75
N LEU A 175 36.20 -6.06 -5.36
CA LEU A 175 36.96 -6.65 -4.25
C LEU A 175 38.10 -7.53 -4.78
N PRO A 176 39.19 -7.68 -4.01
CA PRO A 176 40.25 -8.65 -4.34
C PRO A 176 39.70 -10.07 -4.33
N SER A 177 40.30 -10.94 -5.13
CA SER A 177 39.92 -12.34 -5.30
C SER A 177 39.70 -13.09 -4.00
N ALA A 178 38.71 -13.98 -4.01
CA ALA A 178 38.46 -14.94 -2.95
C ALA A 178 38.05 -16.29 -3.55
N GLY A 179 38.69 -17.35 -3.06
CA GLY A 179 38.37 -18.73 -3.44
C GLY A 179 37.04 -19.21 -2.85
N ASP A 180 36.67 -18.68 -1.70
CA ASP A 180 35.37 -18.91 -1.05
C ASP A 180 34.97 -17.70 -0.19
N LEU A 181 33.72 -17.66 0.25
CA LEU A 181 33.20 -16.59 1.10
C LEU A 181 33.94 -16.52 2.44
N ALA A 182 34.42 -17.65 2.97
CA ALA A 182 35.16 -17.67 4.22
C ALA A 182 36.49 -16.91 4.14
N SER A 183 37.20 -17.03 3.01
CA SER A 183 38.48 -16.40 2.72
C SER A 183 38.38 -14.86 2.62
N LEU A 184 37.20 -14.32 2.30
CA LEU A 184 36.94 -12.87 2.35
C LEU A 184 37.03 -12.30 3.77
N PHE A 185 36.71 -13.11 4.79
CA PHE A 185 36.72 -12.67 6.19
C PHE A 185 38.01 -13.02 6.93
N GLN A 186 38.78 -14.01 6.44
CA GLN A 186 40.07 -14.41 7.00
C GLN A 186 41.18 -13.41 6.69
N ASP A 187 41.16 -12.79 5.51
CA ASP A 187 42.13 -11.76 5.12
C ASP A 187 41.65 -10.34 5.50
N ASP A 188 42.49 -9.59 6.21
CA ASP A 188 42.17 -8.25 6.71
C ASP A 188 41.99 -7.21 5.59
N VAL A 189 42.65 -7.39 4.43
CA VAL A 189 42.54 -6.47 3.31
C VAL A 189 41.20 -6.67 2.60
N ARG A 190 40.84 -7.91 2.30
CA ARG A 190 39.55 -8.31 1.70
C ARG A 190 38.39 -7.97 2.61
N ARG A 191 38.47 -8.28 3.91
CA ARG A 191 37.42 -7.96 4.89
C ARG A 191 37.17 -6.46 4.95
N ARG A 192 38.24 -5.64 5.03
CA ARG A 192 38.11 -4.18 5.02
C ARG A 192 37.58 -3.64 3.70
N ALA A 193 37.92 -4.25 2.57
CA ALA A 193 37.39 -3.88 1.26
C ALA A 193 35.87 -4.11 1.18
N LEU A 194 35.40 -5.29 1.61
CA LEU A 194 33.97 -5.61 1.70
C LEU A 194 33.25 -4.61 2.61
N LEU A 195 33.73 -4.41 3.83
CA LEU A 195 33.10 -3.50 4.80
C LEU A 195 33.03 -2.05 4.32
N ARG A 196 34.01 -1.58 3.52
CA ARG A 196 33.97 -0.25 2.90
C ARG A 196 32.94 -0.14 1.77
N SER A 197 32.55 -1.25 1.15
CA SER A 197 31.54 -1.27 0.07
C SER A 197 30.11 -1.35 0.58
N LEU A 198 29.88 -1.89 1.79
CA LEU A 198 28.53 -2.07 2.32
C LEU A 198 27.73 -0.77 2.52
N PRO A 199 28.31 0.37 2.95
CA PRO A 199 27.53 1.60 3.17
C PRO A 199 26.75 2.09 1.93
N SER A 200 27.35 2.05 0.74
CA SER A 200 26.67 2.44 -0.51
C SER A 200 25.61 1.42 -0.90
N TYR A 201 25.93 0.12 -0.82
CA TYR A 201 24.96 -0.96 -1.06
C TYR A 201 23.72 -0.81 -0.16
N LEU A 202 23.92 -0.68 1.15
CA LEU A 202 22.85 -0.58 2.15
C LEU A 202 21.94 0.63 1.90
N ARG A 203 22.51 1.81 1.62
CA ARG A 203 21.75 3.03 1.35
C ARG A 203 20.87 2.95 0.11
N ALA A 204 21.32 2.21 -0.90
CA ALA A 204 20.56 1.98 -2.12
C ALA A 204 19.34 1.05 -1.90
N ARG A 205 19.26 0.34 -0.77
CA ARG A 205 18.16 -0.59 -0.49
C ARG A 205 16.92 0.12 0.03
N ARG A 206 15.74 -0.34 -0.39
CA ARG A 206 14.46 0.17 0.12
C ARG A 206 14.28 -0.12 1.62
N TRP A 207 14.67 -1.32 2.06
CA TRP A 207 14.57 -1.77 3.44
C TRP A 207 15.50 -1.08 4.44
N PHE A 208 16.50 -0.31 3.97
CA PHE A 208 17.37 0.44 4.87
C PHE A 208 16.67 1.72 5.35
N GLY A 209 16.21 1.74 6.60
CA GLY A 209 15.36 2.80 7.14
C GLY A 209 16.09 4.11 7.48
N ALA A 210 17.40 4.06 7.74
CA ALA A 210 18.18 5.22 8.23
C ALA A 210 18.83 6.04 7.10
N LYS A 211 18.11 6.29 5.99
CA LYS A 211 18.66 6.96 4.79
C LYS A 211 19.17 8.39 5.05
N THR A 212 18.60 9.05 6.04
CA THR A 212 18.97 10.43 6.44
C THR A 212 20.16 10.48 7.40
N ARG A 213 20.54 9.35 8.02
CA ARG A 213 21.65 9.29 8.99
C ARG A 213 22.98 8.99 8.30
N ARG A 214 24.06 9.56 8.83
CA ARG A 214 25.41 9.31 8.31
C ARG A 214 26.03 8.08 8.98
N ILE A 215 26.27 7.02 8.21
CA ILE A 215 26.98 5.83 8.65
C ILE A 215 28.43 6.20 8.99
N ARG A 216 28.85 5.93 10.22
CA ARG A 216 30.22 6.07 10.71
C ARG A 216 31.03 4.82 10.41
N GLU A 217 30.45 3.66 10.70
CA GLU A 217 31.14 2.37 10.62
C GLU A 217 30.13 1.23 10.45
N VAL A 218 30.51 0.19 9.70
CA VAL A 218 29.78 -1.08 9.60
C VAL A 218 30.66 -2.19 10.16
N ARG A 219 30.15 -2.94 11.12
CA ARG A 219 30.84 -4.08 11.75
C ARG A 219 30.08 -5.37 11.51
N VAL A 220 30.80 -6.48 11.36
CA VAL A 220 30.20 -7.82 11.42
C VAL A 220 30.26 -8.29 12.87
N SER A 221 29.12 -8.38 13.54
CA SER A 221 29.04 -8.83 14.93
C SER A 221 29.05 -10.36 15.05
N ASP A 222 28.44 -11.06 14.09
CA ASP A 222 28.55 -12.52 13.95
C ASP A 222 28.37 -12.95 12.49
N ARG A 223 28.85 -14.16 12.18
CA ARG A 223 28.75 -14.80 10.87
C ARG A 223 28.42 -16.27 11.03
N MET A 224 27.38 -16.73 10.36
CA MET A 224 26.97 -18.14 10.32
C MET A 224 27.09 -18.66 8.88
N THR A 225 27.93 -19.68 8.68
CA THR A 225 28.06 -20.33 7.38
C THR A 225 26.82 -21.17 7.11
N ILE A 226 26.22 -20.98 5.93
CA ILE A 226 25.08 -21.77 5.46
C ILE A 226 25.61 -22.73 4.39
N SER A 227 25.24 -24.00 4.50
CA SER A 227 25.70 -25.04 3.58
C SER A 227 24.50 -25.76 2.99
N GLY A 228 24.51 -25.99 1.67
CA GLY A 228 23.48 -26.74 0.95
C GLY A 228 23.85 -26.90 -0.53
N GLY A 229 24.30 -28.10 -0.94
CA GLY A 229 24.83 -28.31 -2.29
C GLY A 229 26.10 -27.51 -2.55
N ASP A 230 26.20 -26.85 -3.71
CA ASP A 230 27.32 -25.99 -4.11
C ASP A 230 27.21 -24.54 -3.57
N LEU A 231 26.29 -24.29 -2.65
CA LEU A 231 26.06 -22.98 -2.04
C LEU A 231 27.23 -22.55 -1.13
N ASP A 232 27.92 -21.47 -1.52
CA ASP A 232 28.88 -20.74 -0.69
C ASP A 232 28.24 -19.46 -0.12
N ALA A 233 27.49 -19.61 0.98
CA ALA A 233 26.74 -18.53 1.60
C ALA A 233 26.98 -18.39 3.12
N ALA A 234 26.73 -17.19 3.62
CA ALA A 234 26.74 -16.90 5.04
C ALA A 234 25.69 -15.85 5.43
N LEU A 235 25.12 -16.01 6.63
CA LEU A 235 24.35 -14.97 7.28
C LEU A 235 25.29 -14.06 8.05
N LEU A 236 25.29 -12.77 7.72
CA LEU A 236 26.00 -11.74 8.46
C LEU A 236 25.02 -10.98 9.38
N ILE A 237 25.40 -10.86 10.64
CA ILE A 237 24.77 -9.91 11.56
C ILE A 237 25.65 -8.66 11.55
N LEU A 238 25.09 -7.57 11.06
CA LEU A 238 25.79 -6.29 10.90
C LEU A 238 25.38 -5.35 12.02
N GLU A 239 26.36 -4.71 12.65
CA GLU A 239 26.13 -3.57 13.54
C GLU A 239 26.52 -2.29 12.79
N ILE A 240 25.56 -1.39 12.59
CA ILE A 240 25.74 -0.13 11.90
C ILE A 240 25.81 0.98 12.94
N LEU A 241 26.96 1.64 13.01
CA LEU A 241 27.18 2.78 13.89
C LEU A 241 26.98 4.07 13.10
N TYR A 242 26.14 4.95 13.60
CA TYR A 242 25.90 6.28 13.04
C TYR A 242 26.74 7.34 13.75
N ASN A 243 26.87 8.52 13.14
CA ASN A 243 27.44 9.68 13.82
C ASN A 243 26.51 10.22 14.92
N ASP A 244 25.21 10.00 14.75
CA ASP A 244 24.11 10.49 15.56
C ASP A 244 23.06 9.39 15.75
N GLY A 245 22.63 9.16 16.99
CA GLY A 245 21.66 8.12 17.37
C GLY A 245 22.29 6.79 17.79
N ASP A 246 21.42 5.84 18.15
CA ASP A 246 21.81 4.50 18.61
C ASP A 246 22.24 3.60 17.44
N PRO A 247 23.17 2.65 17.67
CA PRO A 247 23.51 1.64 16.68
C PRO A 247 22.30 0.79 16.28
N GLU A 248 22.25 0.37 15.02
CA GLU A 248 21.21 -0.53 14.51
C GLU A 248 21.82 -1.86 14.08
N THR A 249 21.10 -2.97 14.32
CA THR A 249 21.51 -4.30 13.88
C THR A 249 20.75 -4.69 12.62
N TYR A 250 21.46 -5.18 11.60
CA TYR A 250 20.89 -5.62 10.33
C TYR A 250 21.30 -7.05 9.96
N LEU A 251 20.41 -7.76 9.29
CA LEU A 251 20.67 -9.05 8.66
C LEU A 251 21.10 -8.85 7.20
N LEU A 252 22.26 -9.38 6.83
CA LEU A 252 22.70 -9.48 5.44
C LEU A 252 23.12 -10.91 5.11
N PRO A 253 22.24 -11.70 4.47
CA PRO A 253 22.61 -12.95 3.82
C PRO A 253 23.48 -12.64 2.61
N LEU A 254 24.63 -13.30 2.51
CA LEU A 254 25.61 -13.07 1.46
C LEU A 254 25.99 -14.39 0.81
N ALA A 255 25.94 -14.45 -0.52
CA ALA A 255 26.38 -15.60 -1.32
C ALA A 255 27.50 -15.18 -2.29
N LEU A 256 28.40 -16.12 -2.59
CA LEU A 256 29.48 -15.94 -3.56
C LEU A 256 29.34 -16.96 -4.69
N ALA A 257 29.05 -16.49 -5.89
CA ALA A 257 28.90 -17.34 -7.08
C ALA A 257 29.85 -16.94 -8.21
N SER A 258 30.02 -17.82 -9.20
CA SER A 258 30.67 -17.47 -10.48
C SER A 258 29.85 -16.42 -11.25
N ALA A 259 30.44 -15.75 -12.24
CA ALA A 259 29.71 -14.79 -13.08
C ALA A 259 28.48 -15.41 -13.75
N GLU A 260 28.59 -16.63 -14.29
CA GLU A 260 27.51 -17.32 -15.01
C GLU A 260 26.34 -17.69 -14.08
N GLU A 261 26.63 -18.13 -12.86
CA GLU A 261 25.62 -18.40 -11.84
C GLU A 261 24.96 -17.12 -11.35
N ALA A 262 25.76 -16.07 -11.16
CA ALA A 262 25.27 -14.77 -10.73
C ALA A 262 24.44 -14.07 -11.81
N GLU A 263 24.75 -14.25 -13.10
CA GLU A 263 23.95 -13.70 -14.20
C GLU A 263 22.49 -14.16 -14.12
N ARG A 264 22.23 -15.43 -13.80
CA ARG A 264 20.86 -15.95 -13.65
C ARG A 264 20.06 -15.21 -12.55
N VAL A 265 20.70 -14.91 -11.43
CA VAL A 265 20.09 -14.18 -10.31
C VAL A 265 19.96 -12.69 -10.64
N LEU A 266 21.00 -12.09 -11.21
CA LEU A 266 21.08 -10.66 -11.48
C LEU A 266 20.27 -10.22 -12.70
N GLU A 267 19.97 -11.11 -13.64
CA GLU A 267 19.05 -10.86 -14.76
C GLU A 267 17.67 -10.45 -14.23
N HIS A 268 17.20 -11.11 -13.17
CA HIS A 268 15.89 -10.86 -12.57
C HIS A 268 15.97 -9.92 -11.34
N SER A 269 17.12 -9.85 -10.68
CA SER A 269 17.32 -9.08 -9.44
C SER A 269 18.67 -8.34 -9.45
N PRO A 270 18.86 -7.34 -10.34
CA PRO A 270 20.13 -6.62 -10.47
C PRO A 270 20.54 -5.90 -9.18
N HIS A 271 19.53 -5.60 -8.36
CA HIS A 271 19.65 -4.89 -7.10
C HIS A 271 20.18 -5.77 -5.95
N ALA A 272 20.26 -7.09 -6.14
CA ALA A 272 20.88 -8.04 -5.21
C ALA A 272 22.42 -7.96 -5.22
N LEU A 273 23.02 -7.36 -6.25
CA LEU A 273 24.47 -7.23 -6.39
C LEU A 273 25.08 -6.38 -5.27
N VAL A 274 25.96 -6.98 -4.48
CA VAL A 274 26.73 -6.29 -3.43
C VAL A 274 28.07 -5.81 -3.98
N ALA A 275 28.84 -6.71 -4.59
CA ALA A 275 30.17 -6.40 -5.13
C ALA A 275 30.63 -7.43 -6.17
N ARG A 276 31.57 -7.03 -7.03
CA ARG A 276 32.31 -7.94 -7.93
C ARG A 276 33.61 -8.38 -7.26
N VAL A 277 34.02 -9.62 -7.42
CA VAL A 277 35.27 -10.19 -6.87
C VAL A 277 36.15 -10.58 -8.05
N THR A 278 37.38 -10.04 -8.12
CA THR A 278 38.29 -10.24 -9.27
C THR A 278 39.64 -10.81 -8.86
N ASP A 279 40.15 -11.74 -9.66
CA ASP A 279 41.53 -12.26 -9.64
C ASP A 279 42.56 -11.38 -10.36
N GLY A 280 42.21 -10.11 -10.63
CA GLY A 280 43.01 -9.22 -11.46
C GLY A 280 42.62 -9.31 -12.94
N ALA A 281 43.43 -8.71 -13.82
CA ALA A 281 43.05 -8.40 -15.21
C ALA A 281 42.72 -9.61 -16.13
N ALA A 282 42.87 -10.86 -15.67
CA ALA A 282 42.65 -12.05 -16.50
C ALA A 282 41.92 -13.23 -15.81
N GLY A 283 41.46 -13.07 -14.56
CA GLY A 283 40.76 -14.13 -13.83
C GLY A 283 39.23 -14.08 -13.97
N PRO A 284 38.51 -15.20 -13.74
CA PRO A 284 37.05 -15.22 -13.79
C PRO A 284 36.48 -14.26 -12.73
N VAL A 285 35.55 -13.40 -13.15
CA VAL A 285 34.85 -12.49 -12.24
C VAL A 285 33.85 -13.31 -11.43
N ARG A 286 33.96 -13.28 -10.11
CA ARG A 286 32.94 -13.80 -9.19
C ARG A 286 32.08 -12.66 -8.68
N VAL A 287 30.92 -12.98 -8.12
CA VAL A 287 29.97 -11.98 -7.66
C VAL A 287 29.52 -12.28 -6.24
N LEU A 288 29.53 -11.23 -5.42
CA LEU A 288 28.87 -11.20 -4.12
C LEU A 288 27.49 -10.57 -4.27
N TYR A 289 26.48 -11.27 -3.79
CA TYR A 289 25.10 -10.85 -3.87
C TYR A 289 24.30 -11.29 -2.64
N ASP A 290 23.14 -10.68 -2.46
CA ASP A 290 22.24 -10.98 -1.35
C ASP A 290 21.64 -12.38 -1.50
N ALA A 291 21.90 -13.25 -0.52
CA ALA A 291 21.54 -14.66 -0.63
C ALA A 291 20.02 -14.92 -0.54
N CYS A 292 19.20 -13.94 -0.12
CA CYS A 292 17.73 -14.06 -0.20
C CYS A 292 17.19 -14.15 -1.63
N PHE A 293 18.05 -14.00 -2.64
CA PHE A 293 17.73 -14.18 -4.05
C PHE A 293 18.37 -15.46 -4.64
N ASP A 294 19.00 -16.29 -3.79
CA ASP A 294 19.54 -17.60 -4.15
C ASP A 294 18.57 -18.72 -3.69
N PRO A 295 17.97 -19.49 -4.62
CA PRO A 295 17.05 -20.58 -4.29
C PRO A 295 17.66 -21.67 -3.40
N HIS A 296 18.97 -21.92 -3.46
CA HIS A 296 19.64 -22.89 -2.59
C HIS A 296 19.71 -22.38 -1.15
N PHE A 297 19.96 -21.08 -0.96
CA PHE A 297 19.94 -20.46 0.36
C PHE A 297 18.53 -20.52 0.98
N ASP A 298 17.50 -20.19 0.21
CA ASP A 298 16.12 -20.17 0.69
C ASP A 298 15.65 -21.58 1.10
N ARG A 299 16.00 -22.60 0.30
CA ARG A 299 15.76 -24.01 0.67
C ARG A 299 16.50 -24.39 1.95
N ALA A 300 17.75 -23.96 2.13
CA ALA A 300 18.50 -24.23 3.34
C ALA A 300 17.84 -23.60 4.58
N MET A 301 17.28 -22.40 4.46
CA MET A 301 16.53 -21.74 5.55
C MET A 301 15.23 -22.49 5.88
N LEU A 302 14.50 -22.95 4.87
CA LEU A 302 13.32 -23.80 5.07
C LEU A 302 13.68 -25.12 5.79
N ASP A 303 14.80 -25.75 5.44
CA ASP A 303 15.30 -26.96 6.09
C ASP A 303 15.75 -26.72 7.54
N VAL A 304 16.33 -25.56 7.84
CA VAL A 304 16.68 -25.19 9.21
C VAL A 304 15.42 -25.09 10.08
N ILE A 305 14.35 -24.49 9.56
CA ILE A 305 13.04 -24.43 10.23
C ILE A 305 12.45 -25.84 10.41
N GLY A 306 12.27 -26.57 9.30
CA GLY A 306 11.61 -27.87 9.30
C GLY A 306 12.34 -28.93 10.11
N GLY A 307 13.67 -28.91 10.09
CA GLY A 307 14.54 -29.78 10.87
C GLY A 307 14.83 -29.29 12.29
N ARG A 308 14.32 -28.10 12.68
CA ARG A 308 14.61 -27.43 13.96
C ARG A 308 16.12 -27.37 14.26
N ARG A 309 16.92 -27.09 13.23
CA ARG A 309 18.37 -27.16 13.29
C ARG A 309 18.95 -25.92 13.96
N ARG A 310 20.16 -26.09 14.53
CA ARG A 310 20.95 -25.01 15.12
C ARG A 310 22.27 -24.85 14.36
N ILE A 311 22.56 -23.65 13.88
CA ILE A 311 23.81 -23.30 13.20
C ILE A 311 24.60 -22.34 14.09
N ARG A 312 25.84 -22.68 14.44
CA ARG A 312 26.70 -21.84 15.29
C ARG A 312 27.37 -20.74 14.47
N GLY A 313 27.36 -19.53 15.01
CA GLY A 313 28.12 -18.40 14.52
C GLY A 313 29.58 -18.44 14.97
N ARG A 314 30.43 -17.66 14.30
CA ARG A 314 31.86 -17.55 14.58
C ARG A 314 32.15 -16.75 15.86
N ALA A 315 31.27 -15.83 16.24
CA ALA A 315 31.37 -15.05 17.48
C ALA A 315 30.68 -15.72 18.67
N GLY A 316 30.25 -16.97 18.52
CA GLY A 316 29.59 -17.76 19.57
C GLY A 316 28.08 -17.62 19.64
N GLY A 317 27.46 -16.80 18.77
CA GLY A 317 26.02 -16.78 18.59
C GLY A 317 25.51 -18.04 17.88
N ALA A 318 24.20 -18.15 17.71
CA ALA A 318 23.60 -19.26 16.98
C ALA A 318 22.26 -18.88 16.31
N LEU A 319 22.09 -19.36 15.10
CA LEU A 319 20.80 -19.43 14.43
C LEU A 319 20.06 -20.70 14.86
N THR A 320 18.77 -20.60 15.17
CA THR A 320 17.90 -21.75 15.45
C THR A 320 16.61 -21.64 14.65
N GLY A 321 16.21 -22.75 14.03
CA GLY A 321 14.90 -22.89 13.39
C GLY A 321 13.85 -23.45 14.35
N HIS A 322 12.64 -22.90 14.27
CA HIS A 322 11.48 -23.33 15.06
C HIS A 322 10.32 -23.62 14.13
N ALA A 323 9.61 -24.74 14.33
CA ALA A 323 8.46 -25.12 13.52
C ALA A 323 7.25 -25.40 14.42
N THR A 324 6.09 -24.85 14.06
CA THR A 324 4.81 -25.08 14.74
C THR A 324 4.25 -26.47 14.40
N ALA A 325 3.17 -26.87 15.05
CA ALA A 325 2.44 -28.08 14.67
C ALA A 325 1.87 -28.00 13.24
N ALA A 326 1.55 -26.81 12.76
CA ALA A 326 0.98 -26.56 11.43
C ALA A 326 2.00 -26.77 10.28
N PHE A 327 3.31 -26.75 10.56
CA PHE A 327 4.37 -26.81 9.54
C PHE A 327 4.18 -27.93 8.51
N ARG A 328 3.95 -29.17 8.98
CA ARG A 328 3.82 -30.33 8.07
C ARG A 328 2.60 -30.21 7.15
N GLY A 329 1.48 -29.72 7.68
CA GLY A 329 0.25 -29.51 6.89
C GLY A 329 0.42 -28.43 5.83
N LEU A 330 1.02 -27.29 6.21
CA LEU A 330 1.25 -26.16 5.31
C LEU A 330 2.27 -26.49 4.22
N ARG A 331 3.42 -27.07 4.60
CA ARG A 331 4.47 -27.49 3.66
C ARG A 331 3.95 -28.52 2.64
N GLY A 332 3.10 -29.45 3.07
CA GLY A 332 2.71 -30.60 2.26
C GLY A 332 3.79 -31.69 2.21
N ASP A 333 3.50 -32.71 1.39
CA ASP A 333 4.37 -33.88 1.24
C ASP A 333 5.76 -33.51 0.69
N ALA A 334 6.76 -34.34 0.95
CA ALA A 334 8.11 -34.20 0.44
C ALA A 334 8.18 -34.23 -1.09
N SER A 335 7.19 -34.83 -1.76
CA SER A 335 7.08 -34.87 -3.23
C SER A 335 6.63 -33.55 -3.86
N VAL A 336 6.06 -32.61 -3.09
CA VAL A 336 5.64 -31.31 -3.59
C VAL A 336 6.87 -30.43 -3.77
N GLY A 337 7.12 -30.00 -5.02
CA GLY A 337 8.19 -29.06 -5.34
C GLY A 337 7.92 -27.70 -4.71
N LEU A 338 8.80 -27.27 -3.81
CA LEU A 338 8.77 -25.97 -3.16
C LEU A 338 9.90 -25.11 -3.73
N ASP A 339 9.80 -24.80 -5.01
CA ASP A 339 10.79 -23.98 -5.69
C ASP A 339 10.70 -22.54 -5.17
N PRO A 340 11.80 -21.99 -4.61
CA PRO A 340 11.80 -20.64 -4.08
C PRO A 340 11.76 -19.61 -5.21
N SER A 341 11.01 -18.54 -4.99
CA SER A 341 11.03 -17.36 -5.85
C SER A 341 10.92 -16.09 -5.00
N PRO A 342 11.76 -15.07 -5.24
CA PRO A 342 11.64 -13.79 -4.57
C PRO A 342 10.27 -13.14 -4.82
N SER A 343 9.67 -12.55 -3.78
CA SER A 343 8.46 -11.75 -3.94
C SER A 343 8.79 -10.41 -4.61
N ARG A 344 7.96 -9.98 -5.57
CA ARG A 344 8.11 -8.67 -6.25
C ARG A 344 7.74 -7.49 -5.36
N ALA A 345 6.98 -7.72 -4.29
CA ALA A 345 6.58 -6.68 -3.34
C ALA A 345 7.72 -6.38 -2.34
N GLU A 346 8.63 -5.47 -2.70
CA GLU A 346 9.68 -5.00 -1.79
C GLU A 346 9.10 -4.04 -0.72
N GLN A 347 9.06 -4.51 0.53
CA GLN A 347 8.71 -3.71 1.72
C GLN A 347 9.97 -3.42 2.56
N SER A 348 9.80 -3.13 3.86
CA SER A 348 10.88 -3.03 4.87
C SER A 348 11.67 -4.33 5.07
N ASN A 349 11.15 -5.44 4.54
CA ASN A 349 11.68 -6.79 4.67
C ASN A 349 11.81 -7.45 3.29
N THR A 350 12.51 -8.58 3.22
CA THR A 350 12.61 -9.38 1.99
C THR A 350 11.77 -10.65 2.14
N SER A 351 10.89 -10.92 1.18
CA SER A 351 10.01 -12.09 1.23
C SER A 351 10.30 -13.06 0.08
N VAL A 352 10.23 -14.35 0.36
CA VAL A 352 10.44 -15.45 -0.59
C VAL A 352 9.23 -16.37 -0.57
N LEU A 353 8.69 -16.69 -1.74
CA LEU A 353 7.62 -17.65 -1.92
C LEU A 353 8.21 -19.05 -2.13
N PHE A 354 7.58 -20.08 -1.60
CA PHE A 354 7.92 -21.48 -1.85
C PHE A 354 6.72 -22.16 -2.51
N GLY A 355 6.76 -22.26 -3.84
CA GLY A 355 5.59 -22.65 -4.63
C GLY A 355 4.36 -21.80 -4.31
N ASP A 356 3.21 -22.44 -4.22
CA ASP A 356 1.92 -21.83 -3.89
C ASP A 356 1.51 -22.04 -2.41
N ARG A 357 2.46 -22.44 -1.55
CA ARG A 357 2.14 -22.95 -0.20
C ARG A 357 2.67 -22.13 0.96
N LEU A 358 3.88 -21.59 0.83
CA LEU A 358 4.55 -20.91 1.95
C LEU A 358 5.17 -19.60 1.49
N ILE A 359 5.26 -18.66 2.43
CA ILE A 359 6.00 -17.41 2.30
C ILE A 359 6.93 -17.25 3.49
N MET A 360 8.20 -16.95 3.25
CA MET A 360 9.19 -16.61 4.27
C MET A 360 9.54 -15.13 4.18
N LYS A 361 9.33 -14.41 5.27
CA LYS A 361 9.69 -13.00 5.45
C LYS A 361 10.99 -12.94 6.25
N PHE A 362 12.06 -12.39 5.68
CA PHE A 362 13.33 -12.11 6.36
C PHE A 362 13.33 -10.69 6.91
N TYR A 363 13.51 -10.57 8.23
CA TYR A 363 13.63 -9.29 8.89
C TYR A 363 15.01 -8.68 8.60
N ARG A 364 15.03 -7.52 7.94
CA ARG A 364 16.28 -6.86 7.56
C ARG A 364 16.88 -6.05 8.70
N ARG A 365 16.06 -5.28 9.41
CA ARG A 365 16.44 -4.63 10.68
C ARG A 365 16.08 -5.56 11.82
N LEU A 366 17.07 -5.95 12.62
CA LEU A 366 16.89 -6.85 13.75
C LEU A 366 16.75 -6.04 15.04
N GLU A 367 15.72 -6.36 15.82
CA GLU A 367 15.47 -5.77 17.13
C GLU A 367 15.55 -6.85 18.21
N VAL A 368 16.15 -6.47 19.34
CA VAL A 368 16.36 -7.36 20.49
C VAL A 368 15.03 -7.65 21.17
N GLY A 369 14.73 -8.95 21.35
CA GLY A 369 13.53 -9.44 22.02
C GLY A 369 12.59 -10.22 21.10
N THR A 370 11.42 -10.56 21.64
CA THR A 370 10.39 -11.31 20.90
C THR A 370 9.74 -10.43 19.83
N ASN A 371 9.74 -10.87 18.57
CA ASN A 371 9.06 -10.16 17.50
C ASN A 371 7.53 -10.34 17.59
N PRO A 372 6.72 -9.27 17.63
CA PRO A 372 5.25 -9.34 17.68
C PRO A 372 4.59 -10.15 16.57
N ASP A 373 5.12 -10.10 15.35
CA ASP A 373 4.60 -10.80 14.17
C ASP A 373 4.70 -12.31 14.35
N VAL A 374 5.86 -12.78 14.84
CA VAL A 374 6.07 -14.17 15.26
C VAL A 374 5.18 -14.53 16.46
N GLU A 375 5.14 -13.68 17.48
CA GLU A 375 4.48 -13.95 18.76
C GLU A 375 2.95 -14.07 18.60
N ILE A 376 2.33 -13.08 17.98
CA ILE A 376 0.89 -13.00 17.75
C ILE A 376 0.47 -14.02 16.70
N GLY A 377 1.18 -14.09 15.57
CA GLY A 377 0.88 -15.06 14.51
C GLY A 377 0.91 -16.50 15.01
N ARG A 378 1.90 -16.85 15.84
CA ARG A 378 1.98 -18.18 16.47
C ARG A 378 0.77 -18.46 17.35
N VAL A 379 0.41 -17.53 18.24
CA VAL A 379 -0.72 -17.70 19.16
C VAL A 379 -2.04 -17.84 18.39
N LEU A 380 -2.27 -17.01 17.38
CA LEU A 380 -3.47 -17.13 16.53
C LEU A 380 -3.53 -18.47 15.79
N THR A 381 -2.38 -18.97 15.31
CA THR A 381 -2.28 -20.29 14.67
C THR A 381 -2.58 -21.42 15.64
N GLU A 382 -2.03 -21.36 16.86
CA GLU A 382 -2.27 -22.36 17.92
C GLU A 382 -3.72 -22.36 18.42
N ARG A 383 -4.42 -21.23 18.32
CA ARG A 383 -5.85 -21.09 18.63
C ARG A 383 -6.77 -21.32 17.43
N GLU A 384 -6.21 -21.80 16.32
CA GLU A 384 -6.94 -22.10 15.08
C GLU A 384 -7.76 -20.92 14.54
N PHE A 385 -7.29 -19.69 14.72
CA PHE A 385 -7.94 -18.50 14.17
C PHE A 385 -7.86 -18.54 12.63
N PRO A 386 -9.00 -18.67 11.91
CA PRO A 386 -8.99 -19.00 10.50
C PRO A 386 -8.72 -17.80 9.57
N HIS A 387 -8.79 -16.58 10.10
CA HIS A 387 -8.65 -15.33 9.34
C HIS A 387 -7.29 -14.65 9.52
N GLY A 388 -6.27 -15.41 9.93
CA GLY A 388 -4.87 -14.96 9.97
C GLY A 388 -3.98 -15.88 9.13
N ALA A 389 -2.88 -15.34 8.60
CA ALA A 389 -1.90 -16.17 7.88
C ALA A 389 -1.21 -17.15 8.86
N PRO A 390 -1.40 -18.47 8.71
CA PRO A 390 -0.96 -19.43 9.70
C PRO A 390 0.56 -19.54 9.73
N VAL A 391 1.15 -19.46 10.91
CA VAL A 391 2.60 -19.52 11.11
C VAL A 391 3.07 -20.97 11.05
N ALA A 392 3.90 -21.28 10.07
CA ALA A 392 4.54 -22.58 9.92
C ALA A 392 5.82 -22.69 10.78
N GLY A 393 6.55 -21.59 10.94
CA GLY A 393 7.79 -21.58 11.71
C GLY A 393 8.49 -20.22 11.68
N TRP A 394 9.63 -20.11 12.34
CA TRP A 394 10.43 -18.89 12.37
C TRP A 394 11.90 -19.20 12.66
N LEU A 395 12.75 -18.21 12.39
CA LEU A 395 14.19 -18.26 12.61
C LEU A 395 14.60 -17.26 13.70
N VAL A 396 15.45 -17.69 14.62
CA VAL A 396 15.94 -16.87 15.74
C VAL A 396 17.47 -16.86 15.73
N TYR A 397 18.04 -15.66 15.80
CA TYR A 397 19.45 -15.47 16.12
C TYR A 397 19.61 -15.15 17.61
N ALA A 398 20.37 -15.98 18.32
CA ALA A 398 20.76 -15.74 19.70
C ALA A 398 22.26 -15.37 19.75
N PRO A 399 22.63 -14.14 20.15
CA PRO A 399 24.03 -13.76 20.31
C PRO A 399 24.68 -14.54 21.47
N ALA A 400 26.02 -14.57 21.52
CA ALA A 400 26.75 -15.21 22.62
C ALA A 400 26.44 -14.59 24.00
N ARG A 401 26.09 -13.29 24.01
CA ARG A 401 25.63 -12.54 25.17
C ARG A 401 24.51 -11.60 24.74
N GLY A 402 23.46 -11.50 25.55
CA GLY A 402 22.28 -10.68 25.27
C GLY A 402 21.05 -11.52 24.92
N GLU A 403 19.96 -10.84 24.59
CA GLU A 403 18.70 -11.48 24.21
C GLU A 403 18.67 -11.83 22.71
N SER A 404 17.81 -12.78 22.37
CA SER A 404 17.62 -13.23 20.99
C SER A 404 16.86 -12.24 20.12
N MET A 405 17.04 -12.35 18.81
CA MET A 405 16.37 -11.56 17.77
C MET A 405 15.70 -12.51 16.77
N ALA A 406 14.45 -12.22 16.39
CA ALA A 406 13.84 -12.93 15.26
C ALA A 406 14.48 -12.44 13.96
N ILE A 407 14.86 -13.37 13.08
CA ILE A 407 15.47 -13.03 11.77
C ILE A 407 14.57 -13.35 10.59
N GLY A 408 13.56 -14.19 10.79
CA GLY A 408 12.56 -14.44 9.76
C GLY A 408 11.36 -15.23 10.25
N LEU A 409 10.26 -15.12 9.53
CA LEU A 409 8.96 -15.74 9.79
C LEU A 409 8.53 -16.53 8.56
N LEU A 410 8.07 -17.76 8.74
CA LEU A 410 7.52 -18.62 7.70
C LEU A 410 6.03 -18.82 7.95
N GLN A 411 5.20 -18.44 6.98
CA GLN A 411 3.75 -18.54 7.02
C GLN A 411 3.21 -19.36 5.85
N GLY A 412 1.99 -19.87 6.00
CA GLY A 412 1.20 -20.35 4.87
C GLY A 412 0.94 -19.21 3.90
N LEU A 413 1.17 -19.46 2.61
CA LEU A 413 0.80 -18.52 1.57
C LEU A 413 -0.73 -18.51 1.45
N VAL A 414 -1.31 -17.32 1.45
CA VAL A 414 -2.75 -17.11 1.36
C VAL A 414 -3.07 -16.73 -0.08
N PRO A 415 -3.81 -17.56 -0.85
CA PRO A 415 -4.31 -17.17 -2.17
C PRO A 415 -5.23 -15.95 -2.03
N ASN A 416 -4.92 -14.89 -2.76
CA ASN A 416 -5.63 -13.61 -2.65
C ASN A 416 -5.63 -12.88 -4.01
N GLU A 417 -6.54 -11.91 -4.13
CA GLU A 417 -6.70 -11.04 -5.31
C GLU A 417 -6.05 -9.66 -5.10
N GLY A 418 -5.24 -9.50 -4.04
CA GLY A 418 -4.66 -8.24 -3.62
C GLY A 418 -4.96 -7.92 -2.15
N ASP A 419 -4.52 -6.74 -1.71
CA ASP A 419 -4.89 -6.21 -0.40
C ASP A 419 -6.21 -5.42 -0.48
N VAL A 420 -6.84 -5.21 0.69
CA VAL A 420 -8.10 -4.49 0.79
C VAL A 420 -7.91 -3.01 0.47
N TRP A 421 -6.69 -2.46 0.57
CA TRP A 421 -6.43 -1.07 0.22
C TRP A 421 -6.60 -0.82 -1.28
N GLU A 422 -5.97 -1.63 -2.13
CA GLU A 422 -6.13 -1.56 -3.60
C GLU A 422 -7.59 -1.73 -3.99
N TYR A 423 -8.26 -2.76 -3.44
CA TYR A 423 -9.68 -2.99 -3.67
C TYR A 423 -10.55 -1.79 -3.24
N SER A 424 -10.22 -1.13 -2.11
CA SER A 424 -10.95 0.06 -1.62
C SER A 424 -10.86 1.22 -2.60
N VAL A 425 -9.67 1.50 -3.12
CA VAL A 425 -9.46 2.63 -4.02
C VAL A 425 -10.12 2.38 -5.37
N ASP A 426 -10.08 1.15 -5.88
CA ASP A 426 -10.77 0.76 -7.12
C ASP A 426 -12.28 0.89 -6.98
N ALA A 427 -12.86 0.40 -5.88
CA ALA A 427 -14.29 0.54 -5.59
C ALA A 427 -14.73 2.01 -5.47
N LEU A 428 -13.88 2.86 -4.88
CA LEU A 428 -14.09 4.30 -4.81
C LEU A 428 -14.07 4.97 -6.18
N GLY A 429 -13.25 4.48 -7.12
CA GLY A 429 -13.25 4.96 -8.49
C GLY A 429 -14.60 4.74 -9.18
N GLY A 430 -15.13 3.51 -9.14
CA GLY A 430 -16.46 3.21 -9.67
C GLY A 430 -17.59 3.97 -8.96
N PHE A 431 -17.46 4.17 -7.65
CA PHE A 431 -18.37 5.01 -6.87
C PHE A 431 -18.38 6.46 -7.40
N PHE A 432 -17.22 7.10 -7.59
CA PHE A 432 -17.14 8.46 -8.12
C PHE A 432 -17.65 8.57 -9.56
N GLU A 433 -17.40 7.57 -10.41
CA GLU A 433 -17.98 7.53 -11.76
C GLU A 433 -19.52 7.49 -11.74
N THR A 434 -20.10 6.85 -10.72
CA THR A 434 -21.55 6.79 -10.55
C THR A 434 -22.09 8.14 -10.05
N VAL A 435 -21.56 8.65 -8.94
CA VAL A 435 -22.13 9.82 -8.26
C VAL A 435 -21.84 11.15 -8.97
N ILE A 436 -20.85 11.22 -9.86
CA ILE A 436 -20.58 12.45 -10.63
C ILE A 436 -21.72 12.81 -11.60
N THR A 437 -22.58 11.84 -11.92
CA THR A 437 -23.78 12.08 -12.74
C THR A 437 -24.99 12.55 -11.94
N GLU A 438 -24.91 12.52 -10.61
CA GLU A 438 -26.01 12.93 -9.74
C GLU A 438 -26.08 14.46 -9.65
N ALA A 439 -27.26 15.01 -9.91
CA ALA A 439 -27.51 16.45 -9.80
C ALA A 439 -27.73 16.91 -8.34
N GLU A 440 -28.10 15.98 -7.45
CA GLU A 440 -28.39 16.26 -6.05
C GLU A 440 -27.16 16.01 -5.14
N PRO A 441 -26.95 16.84 -4.11
CA PRO A 441 -25.88 16.61 -3.15
C PRO A 441 -26.09 15.28 -2.39
N PRO A 442 -25.01 14.68 -1.85
CA PRO A 442 -25.16 13.48 -1.04
C PRO A 442 -26.05 13.74 0.18
N PRO A 443 -26.70 12.68 0.72
CA PRO A 443 -27.31 12.75 2.04
C PRO A 443 -26.28 13.27 3.05
N ASP A 444 -26.66 14.21 3.92
CA ASP A 444 -25.75 14.76 4.93
C ASP A 444 -25.16 13.62 5.76
N ALA A 445 -23.85 13.43 5.66
CA ALA A 445 -23.10 12.44 6.42
C ALA A 445 -23.12 12.74 7.93
N GLY A 446 -23.45 13.97 8.33
CA GLY A 446 -23.37 14.44 9.70
C GLY A 446 -21.93 14.62 10.17
N ALA A 447 -21.73 14.69 11.49
CA ALA A 447 -20.41 14.76 12.09
C ALA A 447 -19.66 13.41 11.98
N THR A 448 -18.33 13.45 11.93
CA THR A 448 -17.47 12.25 11.81
C THR A 448 -16.82 11.87 13.13
N SER A 449 -17.34 12.43 14.24
CA SER A 449 -16.96 12.00 15.59
C SER A 449 -17.37 10.56 15.84
N ALA A 450 -16.66 9.89 16.74
CA ALA A 450 -16.97 8.55 17.19
C ALA A 450 -18.42 8.43 17.69
N ALA A 451 -18.93 9.44 18.41
CA ALA A 451 -20.32 9.46 18.86
C ALA A 451 -21.32 9.43 17.69
N ALA A 452 -21.02 10.15 16.60
CA ALA A 452 -21.85 10.16 15.40
C ALA A 452 -21.75 8.83 14.64
N LEU A 453 -20.55 8.28 14.47
CA LEU A 453 -20.34 6.97 13.85
C LEU A 453 -21.04 5.84 14.63
N LEU A 454 -21.00 5.87 15.96
CA LEU A 454 -21.69 4.90 16.82
C LEU A 454 -23.21 4.97 16.69
N ARG A 455 -23.77 6.18 16.54
CA ARG A 455 -25.20 6.35 16.24
C ARG A 455 -25.54 5.77 14.88
N LEU A 456 -24.76 6.12 13.85
CA LEU A 456 -24.95 5.61 12.48
C LEU A 456 -24.79 4.09 12.38
N ALA A 457 -23.95 3.48 13.22
CA ALA A 457 -23.78 2.03 13.27
C ALA A 457 -25.06 1.27 13.66
N GLY A 458 -26.03 1.96 14.29
CA GLY A 458 -27.38 1.43 14.56
C GLY A 458 -28.43 1.79 13.51
N GLU A 459 -28.04 2.49 12.43
CA GLU A 459 -28.92 2.97 11.36
C GLU A 459 -28.62 2.25 10.03
N GLN A 460 -29.57 2.30 9.11
CA GLN A 460 -29.38 1.78 7.75
C GLN A 460 -28.89 2.89 6.81
N PRO A 461 -27.92 2.62 5.91
CA PRO A 461 -27.49 3.60 4.93
C PRO A 461 -28.65 4.09 4.04
N PRO A 462 -28.70 5.39 3.69
CA PRO A 462 -29.68 5.92 2.75
C PRO A 462 -29.66 5.13 1.44
N GLU A 463 -30.84 4.87 0.87
CA GLU A 463 -30.97 3.97 -0.28
C GLU A 463 -30.07 4.36 -1.47
N ARG A 464 -29.94 5.66 -1.74
CA ARG A 464 -29.06 6.17 -2.80
C ARG A 464 -27.59 5.84 -2.55
N LEU A 465 -27.13 6.00 -1.31
CA LEU A 465 -25.76 5.66 -0.94
C LEU A 465 -25.55 4.14 -0.94
N ARG A 466 -26.54 3.37 -0.48
CA ARG A 466 -26.54 1.91 -0.56
C ARG A 466 -26.40 1.41 -2.01
N ALA A 467 -27.12 2.02 -2.95
CA ALA A 467 -27.03 1.70 -4.37
C ALA A 467 -25.66 2.08 -4.96
N ALA A 468 -25.14 3.26 -4.64
CA ALA A 468 -23.87 3.75 -5.19
C ALA A 468 -22.62 3.04 -4.62
N VAL A 469 -22.59 2.76 -3.32
CA VAL A 469 -21.49 2.03 -2.65
C VAL A 469 -21.56 0.54 -2.98
N GLY A 470 -22.77 0.00 -3.15
CA GLY A 470 -23.01 -1.38 -3.55
C GLY A 470 -22.43 -2.40 -2.57
N GLY A 471 -21.80 -3.44 -3.12
CA GLY A 471 -21.29 -4.59 -2.36
C GLY A 471 -20.15 -4.27 -1.39
N TYR A 472 -19.56 -3.08 -1.45
CA TYR A 472 -18.48 -2.69 -0.54
C TYR A 472 -18.93 -2.63 0.93
N PHE A 473 -20.23 -2.40 1.20
CA PHE A 473 -20.77 -2.46 2.57
C PHE A 473 -20.58 -3.84 3.21
N GLU A 474 -20.68 -4.92 2.45
CA GLU A 474 -20.46 -6.28 2.97
C GLU A 474 -18.99 -6.51 3.33
N ILE A 475 -18.06 -5.94 2.56
CA ILE A 475 -16.63 -5.99 2.86
C ILE A 475 -16.35 -5.20 4.14
N ALA A 476 -16.93 -4.02 4.30
CA ALA A 476 -16.80 -3.23 5.52
C ALA A 476 -17.31 -3.99 6.76
N ARG A 477 -18.47 -4.65 6.65
CA ARG A 477 -19.02 -5.49 7.72
C ARG A 477 -18.11 -6.69 8.02
N LEU A 478 -17.64 -7.38 6.99
CA LEU A 478 -16.74 -8.52 7.14
C LEU A 478 -15.43 -8.13 7.83
N LEU A 479 -14.81 -7.01 7.43
CA LEU A 479 -13.64 -6.45 8.12
C LEU A 479 -13.93 -6.21 9.60
N GLY A 480 -15.08 -5.62 9.93
CA GLY A 480 -15.49 -5.38 11.32
C GLY A 480 -15.61 -6.67 12.12
N GLN A 481 -16.29 -7.66 11.55
CA GLN A 481 -16.44 -8.99 12.15
C GLN A 481 -15.09 -9.67 12.40
N ARG A 482 -14.23 -9.79 11.37
CA ARG A 482 -12.93 -10.48 11.50
C ARG A 482 -11.99 -9.79 12.48
N THR A 483 -12.08 -8.46 12.57
CA THR A 483 -11.31 -7.66 13.54
C THR A 483 -11.75 -7.97 14.97
N ALA A 484 -13.06 -8.07 15.23
CA ALA A 484 -13.59 -8.44 16.54
C ALA A 484 -13.21 -9.88 16.92
N GLU A 485 -13.37 -10.83 15.99
CA GLU A 485 -13.00 -12.24 16.19
C GLU A 485 -11.50 -12.39 16.51
N MET A 486 -10.63 -11.65 15.83
CA MET A 486 -9.19 -11.59 16.15
C MET A 486 -8.96 -11.10 17.59
N HIS A 487 -9.59 -9.99 17.98
CA HIS A 487 -9.44 -9.46 19.34
C HIS A 487 -9.95 -10.42 20.41
N LEU A 488 -11.07 -11.10 20.16
CA LEU A 488 -11.60 -12.13 21.05
C LEU A 488 -10.66 -13.32 21.16
N ALA A 489 -10.08 -13.78 20.05
CA ALA A 489 -9.10 -14.86 20.04
C ALA A 489 -7.84 -14.51 20.86
N LEU A 490 -7.33 -13.28 20.73
CA LEU A 490 -6.20 -12.80 21.52
C LEU A 490 -6.54 -12.63 23.01
N ALA A 491 -7.76 -12.18 23.31
CA ALA A 491 -8.23 -12.00 24.67
C ALA A 491 -8.51 -13.31 25.41
N ALA A 492 -8.85 -14.38 24.68
CA ALA A 492 -9.13 -15.70 25.25
C ALA A 492 -7.89 -16.41 25.81
N VAL A 493 -6.68 -15.89 25.54
CA VAL A 493 -5.42 -16.48 26.00
C VAL A 493 -5.15 -16.04 27.44
N THR A 494 -5.46 -16.92 28.39
CA THR A 494 -5.29 -16.68 29.84
C THR A 494 -4.15 -17.47 30.48
N ASP A 495 -3.53 -18.38 29.74
CA ASP A 495 -2.40 -19.22 30.15
C ASP A 495 -1.03 -18.57 29.86
N ASP A 496 -1.00 -17.47 29.09
CA ASP A 496 0.17 -16.65 28.85
C ASP A 496 -0.04 -15.22 29.41
N VAL A 497 0.82 -14.81 30.34
CA VAL A 497 0.79 -13.48 30.96
C VAL A 497 0.96 -12.37 29.92
N ALA A 498 1.68 -12.61 28.81
CA ALA A 498 1.86 -11.63 27.75
C ALA A 498 0.55 -11.30 27.01
N PHE A 499 -0.44 -12.20 27.04
CA PHE A 499 -1.73 -12.05 26.35
C PHE A 499 -2.91 -11.84 27.29
N THR A 500 -2.81 -12.34 28.53
CA THR A 500 -3.88 -12.26 29.54
C THR A 500 -4.42 -10.83 29.63
N PRO A 501 -5.73 -10.59 29.38
CA PRO A 501 -6.31 -9.26 29.41
C PRO A 501 -6.09 -8.52 30.73
N GLU A 502 -5.81 -7.21 30.65
CA GLU A 502 -5.59 -6.35 31.83
C GLU A 502 -6.63 -5.25 31.92
N ALA A 503 -7.13 -4.95 33.12
CA ALA A 503 -8.08 -3.84 33.31
C ALA A 503 -7.47 -2.49 32.93
N PHE A 504 -8.28 -1.61 32.33
CA PHE A 504 -7.87 -0.25 31.98
C PHE A 504 -7.85 0.67 33.21
N THR A 505 -6.79 0.56 34.03
CA THR A 505 -6.66 1.31 35.29
C THR A 505 -6.51 2.84 35.11
N ALA A 506 -6.69 3.59 36.20
CA ALA A 506 -6.48 5.04 36.21
C ALA A 506 -5.03 5.45 35.87
N LEU A 507 -4.02 4.66 36.30
CA LEU A 507 -2.62 4.88 35.96
C LEU A 507 -2.39 4.68 34.45
N ASN A 508 -2.98 3.63 33.89
CA ASN A 508 -2.91 3.35 32.45
C ASN A 508 -3.54 4.49 31.64
N ARG A 509 -4.72 4.96 32.05
CA ARG A 509 -5.41 6.10 31.43
C ARG A 509 -4.58 7.37 31.46
N ARG A 510 -3.94 7.66 32.60
CA ARG A 510 -3.03 8.81 32.73
C ARG A 510 -1.82 8.68 31.83
N SER A 511 -1.21 7.48 31.74
CA SER A 511 -0.08 7.21 30.86
C SER A 511 -0.44 7.41 29.38
N VAL A 512 -1.58 6.86 28.94
CA VAL A 512 -2.09 7.03 27.57
C VAL A 512 -2.34 8.51 27.25
N TYR A 513 -3.01 9.24 28.14
CA TYR A 513 -3.23 10.69 27.98
C TYR A 513 -1.92 11.47 27.84
N GLN A 514 -0.90 11.16 28.67
CA GLN A 514 0.40 11.82 28.57
C GLN A 514 1.10 11.52 27.24
N GLY A 515 1.05 10.26 26.78
CA GLY A 515 1.57 9.87 25.48
C GLY A 515 0.90 10.62 24.32
N MET A 516 -0.44 10.70 24.33
CA MET A 516 -1.22 11.45 23.34
C MET A 516 -0.85 12.93 23.33
N ARG A 517 -0.73 13.56 24.50
CA ARG A 517 -0.32 14.96 24.63
C ARG A 517 1.08 15.21 24.07
N THR A 518 2.05 14.39 24.45
CA THR A 518 3.43 14.50 23.97
C THR A 518 3.50 14.35 22.46
N GLN A 519 2.79 13.35 21.90
CA GLN A 519 2.71 13.16 20.45
C GLN A 519 2.09 14.37 19.78
N ALA A 520 0.95 14.88 20.27
CA ALA A 520 0.29 16.04 19.71
C ALA A 520 1.18 17.29 19.70
N THR A 521 1.85 17.59 20.81
CA THR A 521 2.81 18.70 20.88
C THR A 521 3.97 18.52 19.90
N GLY A 522 4.50 17.30 19.78
CA GLY A 522 5.54 16.97 18.80
C GLY A 522 5.09 17.16 17.35
N SER A 523 3.92 16.63 16.99
CA SER A 523 3.32 16.76 15.65
C SER A 523 3.07 18.23 15.29
N MET A 524 2.53 19.02 16.22
CA MET A 524 2.28 20.46 15.98
C MET A 524 3.57 21.25 15.87
N SER A 525 4.60 20.92 16.66
CA SER A 525 5.93 21.53 16.54
C SER A 525 6.57 21.21 15.20
N LEU A 526 6.50 19.95 14.76
CA LEU A 526 7.00 19.53 13.45
C LEU A 526 6.25 20.25 12.32
N LEU A 527 4.93 20.32 12.38
CA LEU A 527 4.09 21.02 11.41
C LEU A 527 4.46 22.51 11.29
N ARG A 528 4.67 23.21 12.42
CA ARG A 528 5.16 24.60 12.44
C ARG A 528 6.52 24.74 11.76
N SER A 529 7.45 23.84 12.05
CA SER A 529 8.81 23.88 11.50
C SER A 529 8.83 23.63 9.98
N ARG A 530 7.92 22.81 9.47
CA ARG A 530 7.83 22.43 8.05
C ARG A 530 6.90 23.32 7.22
N ARG A 531 6.07 24.15 7.87
CA ARG A 531 5.08 25.01 7.21
C ARG A 531 5.65 25.79 6.02
N ALA A 532 6.84 26.39 6.15
CA ALA A 532 7.45 27.20 5.10
C ALA A 532 7.91 26.38 3.86
N SER A 533 8.06 25.07 4.00
CA SER A 533 8.45 24.15 2.91
C SER A 533 7.27 23.46 2.24
N LEU A 534 6.04 23.68 2.71
CA LEU A 534 4.85 23.04 2.17
C LEU A 534 4.27 23.82 0.98
N PRO A 535 3.58 23.15 0.03
CA PRO A 535 2.89 23.81 -1.08
C PRO A 535 1.87 24.85 -0.60
N GLU A 536 1.70 25.94 -1.36
CA GLU A 536 0.73 27.00 -1.02
C GLU A 536 -0.71 26.48 -0.91
N SER A 537 -1.07 25.46 -1.70
CA SER A 537 -2.39 24.83 -1.71
C SER A 537 -2.78 24.19 -0.38
N VAL A 538 -1.82 23.74 0.43
CA VAL A 538 -2.09 23.06 1.71
C VAL A 538 -2.05 24.00 2.92
N LEU A 539 -1.46 25.19 2.78
CA LEU A 539 -1.27 26.15 3.88
C LEU A 539 -2.57 26.53 4.62
N PRO A 540 -3.72 26.74 3.96
CA PRO A 540 -4.96 27.07 4.68
C PRO A 540 -5.40 25.99 5.68
N VAL A 541 -5.25 24.71 5.32
CA VAL A 541 -5.59 23.58 6.18
C VAL A 541 -4.58 23.46 7.32
N VAL A 542 -3.30 23.70 7.04
CA VAL A 542 -2.21 23.73 8.04
C VAL A 542 -2.48 24.80 9.09
N ASP A 543 -2.82 26.02 8.67
CA ASP A 543 -3.03 27.16 9.56
C ASP A 543 -4.24 26.94 10.48
N ARG A 544 -5.34 26.37 9.95
CA ARG A 544 -6.50 25.97 10.75
C ARG A 544 -6.10 24.93 11.80
N ALA A 545 -5.40 23.88 11.40
CA ALA A 545 -5.00 22.82 12.34
C ALA A 545 -4.07 23.34 13.45
N LEU A 546 -3.18 24.28 13.13
CA LEU A 546 -2.30 24.94 14.11
C LEU A 546 -3.09 25.83 15.08
N ALA A 547 -4.15 26.50 14.61
CA ALA A 547 -5.04 27.28 15.48
C ALA A 547 -5.86 26.39 16.43
N GLY A 548 -6.24 25.19 15.98
CA GLY A 548 -7.00 24.19 16.73
C GLY A 548 -6.21 23.40 17.80
N GLU A 549 -4.94 23.72 18.06
CA GLU A 549 -4.10 22.96 19.02
C GLU A 549 -4.74 22.86 20.42
N LYS A 550 -5.40 23.92 20.89
CA LYS A 550 -6.11 23.88 22.19
C LYS A 550 -7.29 22.91 22.18
N ALA A 551 -8.05 22.85 21.09
CA ALA A 551 -9.18 21.94 20.94
C ALA A 551 -8.69 20.48 20.92
N ILE A 552 -7.58 20.19 20.22
CA ILE A 552 -6.92 18.87 20.22
C ILE A 552 -6.60 18.44 21.65
N GLN A 553 -5.97 19.31 22.44
CA GLN A 553 -5.62 19.00 23.83
C GLN A 553 -6.85 18.78 24.73
N GLN A 554 -7.93 19.54 24.49
CA GLN A 554 -9.18 19.39 25.24
C GLN A 554 -9.85 18.04 24.97
N ARG A 555 -9.82 17.54 23.73
CA ARG A 555 -10.35 16.21 23.38
C ARG A 555 -9.64 15.10 24.17
N PHE A 556 -8.31 15.14 24.26
CA PHE A 556 -7.58 14.14 25.07
C PHE A 556 -7.87 14.26 26.56
N ARG A 557 -8.12 15.48 27.07
CA ARG A 557 -8.43 15.69 28.49
C ARG A 557 -9.72 14.99 28.92
N ALA A 558 -10.67 14.79 28.01
CA ALA A 558 -11.91 14.06 28.29
C ALA A 558 -11.66 12.62 28.78
N LEU A 559 -10.55 11.98 28.34
CA LEU A 559 -10.15 10.67 28.85
C LEU A 559 -9.88 10.65 30.36
N LEU A 560 -9.62 11.78 31.00
CA LEU A 560 -9.32 11.81 32.42
C LEU A 560 -10.57 11.82 33.31
N ALA A 561 -11.74 12.16 32.76
CA ALA A 561 -12.96 12.42 33.53
C ALA A 561 -13.49 11.15 34.22
N ASP A 562 -13.77 10.10 33.45
CA ASP A 562 -14.49 8.93 33.96
C ASP A 562 -13.62 7.66 34.04
N ARG A 563 -14.05 6.71 34.87
CA ARG A 563 -13.47 5.36 34.91
C ARG A 563 -13.92 4.60 33.67
N LEU A 564 -12.98 4.01 32.95
CA LEU A 564 -13.25 3.18 31.76
C LEU A 564 -13.35 1.71 32.19
N ASP A 565 -14.51 1.10 31.96
CA ASP A 565 -14.76 -0.32 32.19
C ASP A 565 -14.41 -1.15 30.94
N ALA A 566 -13.13 -1.11 30.56
CA ALA A 566 -12.61 -1.82 29.41
C ALA A 566 -11.35 -2.62 29.76
N MET A 567 -10.99 -3.54 28.88
CA MET A 567 -9.76 -4.34 28.99
C MET A 567 -8.71 -3.90 27.97
N ARG A 568 -7.45 -4.13 28.31
CA ARG A 568 -6.29 -4.02 27.43
C ARG A 568 -5.83 -5.42 27.06
N ILE A 569 -5.61 -5.64 25.77
CA ILE A 569 -5.18 -6.93 25.22
C ILE A 569 -4.00 -6.71 24.27
N ARG A 570 -3.37 -7.80 23.84
CA ARG A 570 -2.53 -7.76 22.64
C ARG A 570 -3.41 -7.47 21.43
N ILE A 571 -2.90 -6.61 20.57
CA ILE A 571 -3.59 -6.10 19.38
C ILE A 571 -2.63 -6.18 18.20
N HIS A 572 -3.12 -5.94 16.99
CA HIS A 572 -2.30 -5.83 15.79
C HIS A 572 -1.35 -4.63 15.88
N GLY A 573 -1.85 -3.47 16.32
CA GLY A 573 -1.02 -2.31 16.68
C GLY A 573 -0.69 -1.35 15.53
N ASP A 574 -0.75 -1.82 14.28
CA ASP A 574 -0.71 -1.01 13.04
C ASP A 574 -1.74 -1.47 12.00
N TYR A 575 -2.99 -1.63 12.42
CA TYR A 575 -4.05 -2.21 11.58
C TYR A 575 -4.61 -1.19 10.58
N HIS A 576 -4.59 -1.53 9.28
CA HIS A 576 -5.17 -0.74 8.19
C HIS A 576 -5.50 -1.65 6.98
N ALA A 577 -6.17 -1.13 5.95
CA ALA A 577 -6.64 -1.93 4.81
C ALA A 577 -5.51 -2.65 4.04
N GLY A 578 -4.33 -2.03 3.95
CA GLY A 578 -3.13 -2.67 3.36
C GLY A 578 -2.54 -3.84 4.16
N GLN A 579 -2.99 -4.09 5.39
CA GLN A 579 -2.61 -5.25 6.21
C GLN A 579 -3.68 -6.34 6.21
N VAL A 580 -4.60 -6.27 5.26
CA VAL A 580 -5.69 -7.22 5.10
C VAL A 580 -5.72 -7.67 3.65
N LEU A 581 -5.63 -8.97 3.42
CA LEU A 581 -5.71 -9.57 2.09
C LEU A 581 -7.16 -9.91 1.74
N TRP A 582 -7.54 -9.68 0.49
CA TRP A 582 -8.85 -10.06 -0.05
C TRP A 582 -8.77 -11.39 -0.79
N THR A 583 -9.56 -12.38 -0.38
CA THR A 583 -9.52 -13.75 -0.96
C THR A 583 -10.57 -14.01 -2.05
N GLY A 584 -11.30 -12.97 -2.50
CA GLY A 584 -12.47 -13.09 -3.36
C GLY A 584 -13.77 -13.41 -2.61
N ARG A 585 -13.69 -13.87 -1.36
CA ARG A 585 -14.87 -14.24 -0.53
C ARG A 585 -14.78 -13.86 0.94
N ASP A 586 -13.57 -13.78 1.49
CA ASP A 586 -13.29 -13.43 2.89
C ASP A 586 -12.00 -12.61 2.98
N VAL A 587 -11.66 -12.13 4.18
CA VAL A 587 -10.45 -11.35 4.46
C VAL A 587 -9.48 -12.12 5.36
N VAL A 588 -8.18 -11.88 5.18
CA VAL A 588 -7.11 -12.44 6.03
C VAL A 588 -6.20 -11.34 6.54
N ILE A 589 -6.00 -11.29 7.86
CA ILE A 589 -5.18 -10.30 8.55
C ILE A 589 -3.73 -10.78 8.58
N ILE A 590 -2.80 -9.89 8.23
CA ILE A 590 -1.35 -10.16 8.15
C ILE A 590 -0.54 -9.03 8.81
N ASP A 591 0.77 -9.25 9.00
CA ASP A 591 1.74 -8.25 9.46
C ASP A 591 1.50 -7.68 10.87
N PHE A 592 1.59 -8.55 11.88
CA PHE A 592 1.39 -8.18 13.29
C PHE A 592 2.62 -7.51 13.93
N GLU A 593 3.50 -6.90 13.13
CA GLU A 593 4.72 -6.25 13.62
C GLU A 593 4.43 -5.04 14.52
N GLY A 594 3.27 -4.39 14.35
CA GLY A 594 2.93 -3.11 14.97
C GLY A 594 3.69 -1.92 14.36
N GLU A 595 3.39 -0.69 14.82
CA GLU A 595 3.87 0.54 14.17
C GLU A 595 5.41 0.59 14.05
N PRO A 596 6.00 0.57 12.83
CA PRO A 596 7.46 0.42 12.63
C PRO A 596 8.34 1.50 13.28
N GLY A 597 7.75 2.68 13.52
CA GLY A 597 8.40 3.81 14.18
C GLY A 597 8.52 3.67 15.71
N ARG A 598 7.90 2.65 16.32
CA ARG A 598 7.96 2.40 17.77
C ARG A 598 8.97 1.30 18.12
N PRO A 599 9.68 1.41 19.25
CA PRO A 599 10.54 0.33 19.74
C PRO A 599 9.76 -0.96 19.99
N LEU A 600 10.42 -2.11 19.78
CA LEU A 600 9.83 -3.45 20.00
C LEU A 600 9.12 -3.60 21.35
N SER A 601 9.71 -3.09 22.44
CA SER A 601 9.12 -3.15 23.79
C SER A 601 7.78 -2.44 23.86
N GLU A 602 7.60 -1.35 23.11
CA GLU A 602 6.35 -0.62 23.04
C GLU A 602 5.30 -1.33 22.17
N ARG A 603 5.73 -1.94 21.07
CA ARG A 603 4.86 -2.69 20.13
C ARG A 603 4.23 -3.92 20.78
N ARG A 604 4.86 -4.48 21.83
CA ARG A 604 4.31 -5.60 22.62
C ARG A 604 3.34 -5.20 23.72
N HIS A 605 3.18 -3.92 24.02
CA HIS A 605 2.27 -3.51 25.09
C HIS A 605 0.82 -3.87 24.79
N LYS A 606 0.09 -4.33 25.81
CA LYS A 606 -1.36 -4.47 25.72
C LYS A 606 -2.02 -3.10 25.57
N ARG A 607 -2.99 -2.94 24.68
CA ARG A 607 -3.68 -1.67 24.41
C ARG A 607 -5.19 -1.90 24.31
N SER A 608 -5.94 -0.81 24.20
CA SER A 608 -7.37 -0.92 23.88
C SER A 608 -7.50 -1.50 22.46
N PRO A 609 -8.38 -2.49 22.23
CA PRO A 609 -8.73 -3.00 20.89
C PRO A 609 -9.22 -1.89 19.95
N LEU A 610 -9.79 -0.81 20.50
CA LEU A 610 -10.26 0.33 19.72
C LEU A 610 -9.14 1.07 18.99
N ARG A 611 -7.87 0.79 19.31
CA ARG A 611 -6.73 1.33 18.56
C ARG A 611 -6.66 0.74 17.15
N ASP A 612 -6.91 -0.56 17.00
CA ASP A 612 -6.95 -1.21 15.67
C ASP A 612 -8.21 -0.75 14.91
N VAL A 613 -9.35 -0.66 15.60
CA VAL A 613 -10.59 -0.07 15.05
C VAL A 613 -10.32 1.34 14.51
N ALA A 614 -9.70 2.22 15.31
CA ALA A 614 -9.35 3.56 14.87
C ALA A 614 -8.40 3.55 13.66
N GLY A 615 -7.44 2.62 13.59
CA GLY A 615 -6.57 2.42 12.44
C GLY A 615 -7.34 2.13 11.15
N MET A 616 -8.29 1.19 11.19
CA MET A 616 -9.12 0.85 10.03
C MET A 616 -10.06 2.00 9.61
N LEU A 617 -10.70 2.66 10.58
CA LEU A 617 -11.56 3.83 10.31
C LEU A 617 -10.77 4.97 9.64
N ARG A 618 -9.54 5.23 10.11
CA ARG A 618 -8.62 6.18 9.46
C ARG A 618 -8.20 5.70 8.07
N SER A 619 -8.03 4.39 7.86
CA SER A 619 -7.75 3.81 6.54
C SER A 619 -8.86 4.09 5.53
N PHE A 620 -10.14 4.00 5.91
CA PHE A 620 -11.26 4.33 5.02
C PHE A 620 -11.28 5.81 4.66
N HIS A 621 -11.07 6.70 5.63
CA HIS A 621 -10.90 8.13 5.37
C HIS A 621 -9.73 8.36 4.40
N TYR A 622 -8.59 7.70 4.63
CA TYR A 622 -7.41 7.83 3.77
C TYR A 622 -7.70 7.36 2.34
N ALA A 623 -8.37 6.22 2.16
CA ALA A 623 -8.73 5.67 0.86
C ALA A 623 -9.64 6.64 0.09
N ALA A 624 -10.67 7.19 0.74
CA ALA A 624 -11.61 8.14 0.12
C ALA A 624 -10.91 9.38 -0.44
N TYR A 625 -9.99 9.98 0.33
CA TYR A 625 -9.25 11.15 -0.12
C TYR A 625 -8.09 10.80 -1.07
N ALA A 626 -7.46 9.64 -0.94
CA ALA A 626 -6.46 9.18 -1.90
C ALA A 626 -7.08 8.99 -3.29
N ALA A 627 -8.23 8.33 -3.37
CA ALA A 627 -9.01 8.19 -4.60
C ALA A 627 -9.43 9.55 -5.18
N LEU A 628 -9.85 10.50 -4.33
CA LEU A 628 -10.22 11.86 -4.75
C LEU A 628 -9.04 12.65 -5.35
N MET A 629 -7.82 12.39 -4.88
CA MET A 629 -6.59 12.95 -5.44
C MET A 629 -6.07 12.17 -6.66
N GLY A 630 -6.74 11.09 -7.07
CA GLY A 630 -6.33 10.22 -8.16
C GLY A 630 -5.09 9.37 -7.84
N THR A 631 -4.93 8.92 -6.59
CA THR A 631 -3.84 8.02 -6.19
C THR A 631 -4.35 6.76 -5.45
N PRO A 632 -3.91 5.53 -5.78
CA PRO A 632 -2.99 5.15 -6.86
C PRO A 632 -3.47 5.62 -8.24
N ALA A 633 -2.53 5.77 -9.16
CA ALA A 633 -2.84 6.04 -10.55
C ALA A 633 -3.83 4.94 -10.98
N GLY A 634 -5.07 5.31 -11.31
CA GLY A 634 -6.19 4.36 -11.45
C GLY A 634 -7.54 5.09 -11.47
N VAL A 635 -7.71 6.04 -10.55
CA VAL A 635 -8.95 6.81 -10.40
C VAL A 635 -8.85 8.16 -11.10
N LEU A 636 -9.57 8.32 -12.21
CA LEU A 636 -9.60 9.56 -13.00
C LEU A 636 -10.57 10.60 -12.41
N VAL A 637 -10.18 11.24 -11.31
CA VAL A 637 -10.88 12.43 -10.81
C VAL A 637 -10.35 13.69 -11.48
N ARG A 638 -11.26 14.48 -12.05
CA ARG A 638 -10.91 15.78 -12.63
C ARG A 638 -10.76 16.82 -11.52
N PRO A 639 -9.72 17.68 -11.54
CA PRO A 639 -9.57 18.73 -10.53
C PRO A 639 -10.81 19.63 -10.39
N GLU A 640 -11.54 19.88 -11.48
CA GLU A 640 -12.80 20.64 -11.46
C GLU A 640 -13.97 19.93 -10.74
N ASP A 641 -13.94 18.60 -10.65
CA ASP A 641 -15.01 17.80 -10.05
C ASP A 641 -14.79 17.57 -8.55
N VAL A 642 -13.56 17.79 -8.05
CA VAL A 642 -13.21 17.57 -6.63
C VAL A 642 -14.17 18.27 -5.67
N PRO A 643 -14.56 19.55 -5.86
CA PRO A 643 -15.50 20.21 -4.95
C PRO A 643 -16.88 19.54 -4.87
N THR A 644 -17.32 18.89 -5.96
CA THR A 644 -18.60 18.17 -6.03
C THR A 644 -18.48 16.77 -5.43
N LEU A 645 -17.34 16.11 -5.62
CA LEU A 645 -17.09 14.75 -5.15
C LEU A 645 -16.66 14.68 -3.68
N GLU A 646 -16.07 15.74 -3.13
CA GLU A 646 -15.59 15.76 -1.74
C GLU A 646 -16.70 15.44 -0.71
N PRO A 647 -17.92 16.02 -0.78
CA PRO A 647 -19.04 15.62 0.09
C PRO A 647 -19.44 14.14 -0.07
N TRP A 648 -19.31 13.59 -1.27
CA TRP A 648 -19.60 12.18 -1.54
C TRP A 648 -18.53 11.27 -0.94
N ALA A 649 -17.25 11.63 -1.06
CA ALA A 649 -16.13 10.94 -0.42
C ALA A 649 -16.33 10.90 1.10
N ARG A 650 -16.78 12.02 1.69
CA ARG A 650 -17.11 12.09 3.11
C ARG A 650 -18.27 11.18 3.50
N SER A 651 -19.34 11.19 2.72
CA SER A 651 -20.50 10.31 2.96
C SER A 651 -20.14 8.84 2.84
N TRP A 652 -19.31 8.49 1.86
CA TRP A 652 -18.79 7.14 1.65
C TRP A 652 -18.03 6.67 2.89
N TYR A 653 -16.98 7.37 3.32
CA TYR A 653 -16.15 6.84 4.41
C TYR A 653 -16.93 6.84 5.72
N THR A 654 -17.87 7.77 5.93
CA THR A 654 -18.68 7.85 7.16
C THR A 654 -19.59 6.62 7.29
N TRP A 655 -20.33 6.27 6.23
CA TRP A 655 -21.23 5.12 6.27
C TRP A 655 -20.50 3.78 6.19
N VAL A 656 -19.40 3.69 5.45
CA VAL A 656 -18.51 2.52 5.46
C VAL A 656 -17.94 2.29 6.86
N SER A 657 -17.49 3.37 7.52
CA SER A 657 -17.03 3.34 8.92
C SER A 657 -18.12 2.88 9.88
N ALA A 658 -19.36 3.36 9.69
CA ALA A 658 -20.50 2.94 10.50
C ALA A 658 -20.83 1.44 10.30
N ALA A 659 -20.79 0.94 9.07
CA ALA A 659 -21.02 -0.47 8.76
C ALA A 659 -19.94 -1.39 9.36
N PHE A 660 -18.66 -0.99 9.26
CA PHE A 660 -17.54 -1.67 9.93
C PHE A 660 -17.73 -1.70 11.45
N LEU A 661 -18.04 -0.54 12.05
CA LEU A 661 -18.20 -0.42 13.49
C LEU A 661 -19.41 -1.22 13.99
N SER A 662 -20.51 -1.21 13.25
CA SER A 662 -21.70 -2.02 13.53
C SER A 662 -21.35 -3.50 13.64
N ALA A 663 -20.72 -4.07 12.61
CA ALA A 663 -20.34 -5.49 12.62
C ALA A 663 -19.29 -5.83 13.69
N TYR A 664 -18.35 -4.91 13.95
CA TYR A 664 -17.38 -5.07 15.04
C TYR A 664 -18.05 -5.13 16.41
N LEU A 665 -19.00 -4.24 16.68
CA LEU A 665 -19.73 -4.19 17.96
C LEU A 665 -20.64 -5.39 18.15
N GLU A 666 -21.33 -5.83 17.09
CA GLU A 666 -22.14 -7.05 17.07
C GLU A 666 -21.29 -8.27 17.44
N ALA A 667 -20.13 -8.45 16.80
CA ALA A 667 -19.25 -9.58 17.06
C ALA A 667 -18.55 -9.51 18.43
N ALA A 668 -18.24 -8.31 18.93
CA ALA A 668 -17.63 -8.11 20.25
C ALA A 668 -18.64 -8.10 21.42
N GLN A 669 -19.93 -8.22 21.12
CA GLN A 669 -21.01 -8.13 22.10
C GLN A 669 -20.84 -9.17 23.23
N GLY A 670 -21.08 -8.75 24.47
CA GLY A 670 -20.95 -9.61 25.65
C GLY A 670 -19.51 -9.80 26.16
N SER A 671 -18.51 -9.26 25.46
CA SER A 671 -17.13 -9.20 25.97
C SER A 671 -16.92 -8.02 26.93
N ALA A 672 -15.93 -8.15 27.82
CA ALA A 672 -15.48 -7.04 28.68
C ALA A 672 -14.42 -6.14 27.98
N LEU A 673 -14.19 -6.33 26.67
CA LEU A 673 -13.12 -5.65 25.95
C LEU A 673 -13.40 -4.16 25.74
N LEU A 674 -14.68 -3.79 25.62
CA LEU A 674 -15.14 -2.44 25.30
C LEU A 674 -15.87 -1.82 26.50
N PRO A 675 -15.85 -0.49 26.66
CA PRO A 675 -16.68 0.18 27.64
C PRO A 675 -18.16 -0.15 27.42
N SER A 676 -18.88 -0.41 28.50
CA SER A 676 -20.33 -0.68 28.42
C SER A 676 -21.15 0.59 28.20
N ASP A 677 -20.62 1.73 28.64
CA ASP A 677 -21.20 3.05 28.45
C ASP A 677 -20.87 3.60 27.05
N PRO A 678 -21.87 3.86 26.18
CA PRO A 678 -21.67 4.40 24.85
C PRO A 678 -20.91 5.74 24.83
N LEU A 679 -21.04 6.58 25.87
CA LEU A 679 -20.34 7.86 25.94
C LEU A 679 -18.84 7.65 26.21
N GLN A 680 -18.49 6.67 27.06
CA GLN A 680 -17.11 6.29 27.32
C GLN A 680 -16.47 5.64 26.10
N LEU A 681 -17.21 4.77 25.41
CA LEU A 681 -16.81 4.16 24.15
C LEU A 681 -16.50 5.24 23.10
N ALA A 682 -17.42 6.19 22.90
CA ALA A 682 -17.22 7.32 21.99
C ALA A 682 -15.99 8.15 22.36
N THR A 683 -15.84 8.52 23.64
CA THR A 683 -14.71 9.33 24.12
C THR A 683 -13.36 8.64 23.90
N LEU A 684 -13.30 7.33 24.16
CA LEU A 684 -12.08 6.56 23.95
C LEU A 684 -11.74 6.42 22.46
N LEU A 685 -12.73 6.12 21.62
CA LEU A 685 -12.54 5.98 20.18
C LEU A 685 -12.14 7.32 19.54
N ASP A 686 -12.77 8.44 19.90
CA ASP A 686 -12.41 9.79 19.42
C ASP A 686 -10.95 10.12 19.71
N ALA A 687 -10.49 9.85 20.94
CA ALA A 687 -9.10 10.09 21.31
C ALA A 687 -8.13 9.22 20.52
N LEU A 688 -8.48 7.97 20.22
CA LEU A 688 -7.63 7.06 19.44
C LEU A 688 -7.60 7.44 17.96
N LEU A 689 -8.73 7.86 17.38
CA LEU A 689 -8.81 8.41 16.02
C LEU A 689 -7.94 9.65 15.87
N LEU A 690 -8.06 10.59 16.81
CA LEU A 690 -7.27 11.82 16.81
C LEU A 690 -5.77 11.54 17.01
N GLN A 691 -5.43 10.60 17.89
CA GLN A 691 -4.03 10.16 18.06
C GLN A 691 -3.47 9.57 16.76
N LYS A 692 -4.22 8.72 16.06
CA LYS A 692 -3.76 8.13 14.79
C LYS A 692 -3.63 9.19 13.69
N ALA A 693 -4.57 10.12 13.58
CA ALA A 693 -4.48 11.23 12.63
C ALA A 693 -3.23 12.12 12.85
N LEU A 694 -2.87 12.44 14.10
CA LEU A 694 -1.66 13.19 14.42
C LEU A 694 -0.36 12.43 14.12
N TYR A 695 -0.39 11.11 14.31
CA TYR A 695 0.71 10.24 13.89
C TYR A 695 0.89 10.31 12.37
N GLU A 696 -0.20 10.18 11.60
CA GLU A 696 -0.20 10.30 10.13
C GLU A 696 0.33 11.66 9.67
N VAL A 697 -0.06 12.78 10.31
CA VAL A 697 0.51 14.12 10.01
C VAL A 697 2.04 14.08 10.11
N SER A 698 2.57 13.49 11.19
CA SER A 698 4.02 13.43 11.41
C SER A 698 4.72 12.52 10.41
N TYR A 699 4.07 11.42 10.02
CA TYR A 699 4.58 10.49 9.04
C TYR A 699 4.65 11.12 7.64
N GLU A 700 3.57 11.75 7.18
CA GLU A 700 3.51 12.35 5.84
C GLU A 700 4.44 13.56 5.70
N LEU A 701 4.60 14.38 6.76
CA LEU A 701 5.58 15.48 6.74
C LEU A 701 7.02 15.02 6.50
N ASN A 702 7.36 13.78 6.85
CA ASN A 702 8.69 13.23 6.66
C ASN A 702 8.83 12.39 5.38
N SER A 703 7.72 11.90 4.83
CA SER A 703 7.72 10.92 3.74
C SER A 703 7.14 11.47 2.44
N ARG A 704 5.95 12.10 2.50
CA ARG A 704 5.21 12.62 1.35
C ARG A 704 4.51 13.95 1.74
N PRO A 705 5.23 15.08 1.76
CA PRO A 705 4.69 16.35 2.26
C PRO A 705 3.40 16.81 1.58
N ASP A 706 3.19 16.48 0.31
CA ASP A 706 1.97 16.84 -0.45
C ASP A 706 0.70 16.15 0.10
N TRP A 707 0.86 15.02 0.79
CA TRP A 707 -0.24 14.22 1.34
C TRP A 707 -0.68 14.66 2.73
N VAL A 708 0.05 15.59 3.36
CA VAL A 708 -0.24 16.03 4.74
C VAL A 708 -1.64 16.65 4.89
N SER A 709 -2.24 17.12 3.80
CA SER A 709 -3.60 17.67 3.80
C SER A 709 -4.65 16.65 4.22
N ILE A 710 -4.49 15.36 3.88
CA ILE A 710 -5.44 14.29 4.23
C ILE A 710 -5.55 14.12 5.76
N PRO A 711 -4.47 13.81 6.51
CA PRO A 711 -4.59 13.63 7.94
C PRO A 711 -4.96 14.93 8.67
N LEU A 712 -4.59 16.10 8.16
CA LEU A 712 -5.01 17.38 8.75
C LEU A 712 -6.52 17.63 8.63
N ARG A 713 -7.15 17.29 7.50
CA ARG A 713 -8.62 17.32 7.36
C ARG A 713 -9.28 16.42 8.42
N GLY A 714 -8.79 15.19 8.56
CA GLY A 714 -9.27 14.28 9.61
C GLY A 714 -9.12 14.84 11.03
N VAL A 715 -8.02 15.55 11.32
CA VAL A 715 -7.85 16.24 12.61
C VAL A 715 -8.91 17.33 12.80
N LEU A 716 -9.13 18.18 11.79
CA LEU A 716 -10.09 19.29 11.83
C LEU A 716 -11.54 18.82 11.99
N GLU A 717 -11.90 17.76 11.29
CA GLU A 717 -13.18 17.07 11.40
C GLU A 717 -13.42 16.56 12.84
N LEU A 718 -12.43 15.88 13.43
CA LEU A 718 -12.53 15.30 14.79
C LEU A 718 -12.59 16.37 15.89
N VAL A 719 -11.93 17.52 15.72
CA VAL A 719 -12.05 18.61 16.70
C VAL A 719 -13.34 19.42 16.54
N GLY A 720 -14.05 19.27 15.42
CA GLY A 720 -15.29 20.00 15.11
C GLY A 720 -15.05 21.38 14.51
N GLU A 721 -13.87 21.62 13.93
CA GLU A 721 -13.52 22.88 13.26
C GLU A 721 -13.83 22.85 11.77
N ASP A 722 -14.39 21.74 11.26
CA ASP A 722 -14.71 21.56 9.84
C ASP A 722 -16.07 22.11 9.41
N ALA A 723 -16.55 23.13 10.13
CA ALA A 723 -17.62 23.96 9.65
C ALA A 723 -17.12 24.87 8.51
N GLY A 724 -17.08 24.31 7.31
CA GLY A 724 -17.34 25.02 6.06
C GLY A 724 -18.78 25.59 6.02
N ARG A 725 -19.26 26.17 7.12
CA ARG A 725 -20.34 27.16 7.11
C ARG A 725 -19.69 28.48 6.74
N THR A 726 -19.37 28.65 5.46
CA THR A 726 -19.51 29.97 4.87
C THR A 726 -20.96 30.38 5.12
N SER A 727 -21.14 31.37 5.99
CA SER A 727 -22.38 32.12 6.09
C SER A 727 -22.74 32.61 4.68
N ALA A 728 -23.78 32.01 4.10
CA ALA A 728 -24.64 32.66 3.13
C ALA A 728 -25.94 33.00 3.85
#